data_AF-A0A7R9SIX2-F1
#
_entry.id   AF-A0A7R9SIX2-F1
#
_cell.length_a   1.000
_cell.length_b   1.000
_cell.length_c   1.000
_cell.angle_alpha   90.00
_cell.angle_beta   90.00
_cell.angle_gamma   90.00
#
_symmetry.space_group_name_H-M   'P 1'
#
loop_
_entity.id
_entity.type
_entity.pdbx_description
1 polymer ?
#
loop_
_entity_poly.entity_id
_entity_poly.type
_entity_poly.pdbx_seq_one_letter_code
_entity_poly.pdbx_strand_id
1 'polypeptide(L)'
;DENVSVVFSAQCSRVVSREWCTMEKKSPHAQSFAHAVKHLPPKRQQSGSLNVRLEPILNRSKWIDPKDWRQSINETEADTVSEETTISLPLTVCKKEELIRFFRSELGDRNQLFDLIIQDDEKKLERKCNAGLSQLELNIGLLLAAYYDKVKAIVSFVNNGADCNFHDKLGRSALHFAALAESQACIKVLINSGANVNSWDLERTSTPLFCAAATGSFSCVKLLLQNKADLHACAEPGAPTVLFHAIRANSEACVRYLIDQGAEINSKVAYSETALHVAASEGNVGCMRILLEKGADIRAVKGTLKSTPLHLSVEDGSVECATVLLDRGANPDVRNSKQQTPLHIAALHQSHKCIETLLIVGADPNARDIDKRTPLHNAIVKGSKNFDCVKLLLENGADPNVQDVFGFTPVHLAALNEYSECVVLLMEYNVDLTAKTNGGLSVFNFMVRKTPDALSKLTEIFDNSINYCNDLGSRDSEIRIDFRSLVCPSRHSETGLLECIVNEGQKDFLKHPLCESFLHLKWLKIRKYFLLHLFFYVVFITILTLYIMNTFGNQCFVPELSSNCTELDTAEKRNDYLNSMHIQALQILLIISVVNITLKELIQLSVEPARYWKKVDNWLLWIITILVCLLLHLFETDGFIAPWQFHIAASSLILSWVVLMLLIGRFPNLGLYVQMFTIVTFDLGKFLVAYCSLIIAFTLSFSILLHNEAAFANAYQGIITTIVMMTGELDYNDKFFDQYKITYPGTTEVIFFAFLLLVSIVLMNLMVGLAVNDIQGLQKSARLERLVRLTMLVSHVENILFSGWLNFLPEKVLKFIQNEAVVVPSCYHWVLYLRPNDPRDKRIPKEIVAKASYIIKARRKKIPTSKKLLNRIISDYSYKTTDTYPDRITDIEDDPSCIQTTINKLIADHDSLEDQLNTLDDKVDMSERILSSMDQKMRVLTETTAEYSKQLKNFEDQIMGLQGTLKTFVDAFNTYQGDA
;
A
#
# COMPACT_ATOMS: atom_id res chain seq x y z
N ASP A 1 32.81 -3.17 9.99
CA ASP A 1 33.19 -4.54 10.36
C ASP A 1 32.00 -5.45 10.03
N GLU A 2 31.72 -5.64 8.75
CA GLU A 2 32.21 -6.77 7.92
C GLU A 2 31.70 -8.13 8.39
N ASN A 3 30.49 -8.50 7.97
CA ASN A 3 30.29 -9.56 6.98
C ASN A 3 28.79 -9.70 6.66
N VAL A 4 28.46 -9.35 5.42
CA VAL A 4 27.13 -9.32 4.80
C VAL A 4 27.14 -10.30 3.63
N SER A 5 25.95 -10.89 3.35
CA SER A 5 25.56 -11.66 2.14
C SER A 5 26.13 -13.09 2.08
N VAL A 6 25.44 -14.16 1.67
CA VAL A 6 24.23 -14.46 0.88
C VAL A 6 23.63 -15.72 1.56
N VAL A 7 22.32 -15.96 1.70
CA VAL A 7 21.52 -16.75 0.76
C VAL A 7 20.02 -16.68 1.13
N PHE A 8 19.23 -16.03 0.27
CA PHE A 8 17.76 -16.09 0.25
C PHE A 8 17.29 -16.65 -1.10
N SER A 9 16.66 -17.83 -1.11
CA SER A 9 15.52 -18.19 -1.99
C SER A 9 15.19 -19.70 -1.88
N ALA A 10 14.62 -20.13 -0.75
CA ALA A 10 13.86 -21.39 -0.64
C ALA A 10 13.07 -21.40 0.68
N GLN A 11 12.24 -20.36 0.93
CA GLN A 11 11.49 -20.28 2.19
C GLN A 11 10.18 -19.47 2.12
N CYS A 12 9.49 -19.48 0.98
CA CYS A 12 8.18 -18.80 0.85
C CYS A 12 6.94 -19.72 0.91
N SER A 13 7.07 -21.00 1.27
CA SER A 13 5.90 -21.88 1.53
C SER A 13 5.85 -22.51 2.92
N ARG A 14 6.82 -22.23 3.81
CA ARG A 14 6.90 -22.87 5.15
C ARG A 14 7.10 -21.93 6.35
N VAL A 15 7.13 -20.61 6.14
CA VAL A 15 7.31 -19.64 7.25
C VAL A 15 6.01 -18.95 7.67
N VAL A 16 4.95 -18.98 6.85
CA VAL A 16 3.64 -18.42 7.24
C VAL A 16 2.97 -19.21 8.38
N SER A 17 3.41 -20.43 8.68
CA SER A 17 2.81 -21.27 9.74
C SER A 17 3.57 -21.32 11.07
N ARG A 18 4.76 -20.73 11.20
CA ARG A 18 5.54 -20.81 12.47
C ARG A 18 5.66 -19.51 13.26
N GLU A 19 5.54 -18.35 12.62
CA GLU A 19 5.45 -17.07 13.34
C GLU A 19 3.99 -16.66 13.66
N TRP A 20 3.01 -17.28 13.00
CA TRP A 20 1.60 -17.16 13.40
C TRP A 20 1.27 -17.97 14.67
N CYS A 21 2.00 -19.05 14.95
CA CYS A 21 1.81 -19.85 16.18
C CYS A 21 2.47 -19.27 17.45
N THR A 22 3.33 -18.24 17.33
CA THR A 22 3.97 -17.61 18.51
C THR A 22 3.31 -16.30 18.94
N MET A 23 2.44 -15.70 18.11
CA MET A 23 1.63 -14.54 18.49
C MET A 23 0.24 -14.90 19.06
N GLU A 24 -0.17 -16.17 19.01
CA GLU A 24 -1.48 -16.63 19.49
C GLU A 24 -1.61 -16.80 21.02
N LYS A 25 -0.64 -16.28 21.81
CA LYS A 25 -0.62 -16.45 23.27
C LYS A 25 -1.23 -15.30 24.10
N LYS A 26 -1.87 -14.30 23.49
CA LYS A 26 -2.56 -13.24 24.27
C LYS A 26 -3.87 -12.76 23.62
N SER A 27 -4.96 -13.50 23.77
CA SER A 27 -6.33 -12.99 24.07
C SER A 27 -7.39 -14.12 24.06
N PRO A 28 -8.51 -14.00 24.81
CA PRO A 28 -9.32 -15.15 25.27
C PRO A 28 -10.54 -15.51 24.40
N HIS A 29 -10.44 -15.55 23.07
CA HIS A 29 -11.62 -15.79 22.20
C HIS A 29 -11.55 -16.96 21.20
N ALA A 30 -10.57 -17.87 21.31
CA ALA A 30 -10.38 -18.96 20.33
C ALA A 30 -10.81 -20.38 20.79
N GLN A 31 -11.64 -20.54 21.83
CA GLN A 31 -12.04 -21.87 22.32
C GLN A 31 -13.33 -22.46 21.72
N SER A 32 -14.09 -21.71 20.92
CA SER A 32 -15.41 -22.19 20.43
C SER A 32 -15.38 -22.93 19.08
N PHE A 33 -14.27 -22.92 18.33
CA PHE A 33 -14.25 -23.46 16.95
C PHE A 33 -13.62 -24.86 16.84
N ALA A 34 -12.93 -25.34 17.88
CA ALA A 34 -12.25 -26.65 17.86
C ALA A 34 -13.17 -27.85 18.08
N HIS A 35 -14.46 -27.65 18.37
CA HIS A 35 -15.40 -28.72 18.71
C HIS A 35 -16.20 -29.27 17.51
N ALA A 36 -16.15 -28.62 16.33
CA ALA A 36 -17.06 -28.91 15.22
C ALA A 36 -16.49 -29.82 14.09
N VAL A 37 -15.20 -30.19 14.12
CA VAL A 37 -14.56 -30.93 12.99
C VAL A 37 -14.28 -32.42 13.31
N LYS A 38 -14.81 -32.94 14.42
CA LYS A 38 -14.52 -34.33 14.87
C LYS A 38 -15.47 -35.42 14.36
N HIS A 39 -16.43 -35.13 13.49
CA HIS A 39 -17.39 -36.14 13.03
C HIS A 39 -17.60 -36.13 11.52
N LEU A 40 -16.79 -36.91 10.79
CA LEU A 40 -17.12 -37.51 9.49
C LEU A 40 -16.26 -38.78 9.29
N PRO A 41 -16.84 -39.95 8.94
CA PRO A 41 -16.14 -41.25 8.93
C PRO A 41 -15.52 -41.62 7.57
N PRO A 42 -14.55 -42.56 7.51
CA PRO A 42 -13.86 -42.96 6.28
C PRO A 42 -14.46 -44.23 5.63
N LYS A 43 -14.38 -44.36 4.30
CA LYS A 43 -14.62 -45.64 3.58
C LYS A 43 -13.45 -46.03 2.67
N ARG A 44 -12.91 -47.22 3.00
CA ARG A 44 -12.20 -48.32 2.26
C ARG A 44 -12.32 -48.35 0.72
N GLN A 45 -11.49 -49.00 -0.12
CA GLN A 45 -10.38 -50.00 -0.09
C GLN A 45 -9.89 -50.09 -1.58
N GLN A 46 -8.68 -50.50 -2.03
CA GLN A 46 -8.02 -51.83 -2.03
C GLN A 46 -6.70 -51.69 -2.85
N SER A 47 -5.51 -51.94 -2.27
CA SER A 47 -4.60 -53.12 -2.41
C SER A 47 -3.80 -53.28 -3.72
N GLY A 48 -2.46 -53.35 -3.59
CA GLY A 48 -1.54 -53.91 -4.61
C GLY A 48 -0.08 -53.49 -4.39
N SER A 49 0.70 -54.32 -3.69
CA SER A 49 2.11 -54.11 -3.32
C SER A 49 3.10 -54.29 -4.48
N LEU A 50 4.09 -53.39 -4.62
CA LEU A 50 5.45 -53.77 -5.02
C LEU A 50 6.46 -52.68 -4.59
N ASN A 51 7.48 -53.09 -3.85
CA ASN A 51 8.62 -52.26 -3.41
C ASN A 51 9.49 -51.85 -4.60
N VAL A 52 9.54 -50.55 -4.92
CA VAL A 52 10.70 -49.91 -5.56
C VAL A 52 10.83 -48.50 -4.99
N ARG A 53 12.02 -48.21 -4.45
CA ARG A 53 12.44 -46.93 -3.87
C ARG A 53 12.57 -45.89 -4.99
N LEU A 54 11.64 -44.95 -5.07
CA LEU A 54 11.67 -43.79 -5.98
C LEU A 54 11.70 -42.51 -5.14
N GLU A 55 12.86 -41.87 -5.08
CA GLU A 55 13.01 -40.49 -4.60
C GLU A 55 12.72 -39.51 -5.76
N PRO A 56 11.85 -38.50 -5.59
CA PRO A 56 11.67 -37.44 -6.59
C PRO A 56 12.63 -36.26 -6.34
N ILE A 57 13.42 -35.97 -7.37
CA ILE A 57 14.34 -34.84 -7.52
C ILE A 57 13.52 -33.54 -7.68
N LEU A 58 13.71 -32.58 -6.77
CA LEU A 58 13.12 -31.24 -6.81
C LEU A 58 14.24 -30.19 -6.89
N ASN A 59 14.27 -29.52 -8.05
CA ASN A 59 15.18 -28.46 -8.49
C ASN A 59 15.45 -27.34 -7.48
N ARG A 60 16.73 -26.98 -7.37
CA ARG A 60 17.22 -25.68 -6.87
C ARG A 60 17.59 -24.83 -8.09
N SER A 61 17.17 -23.57 -8.10
CA SER A 61 17.77 -22.52 -8.93
C SER A 61 17.74 -21.23 -8.12
N LYS A 62 18.90 -20.85 -7.57
CA LYS A 62 19.15 -19.57 -6.91
C LYS A 62 19.67 -18.57 -7.94
N TRP A 63 19.23 -17.34 -7.76
CA TRP A 63 19.56 -16.16 -8.55
C TRP A 63 20.92 -15.59 -8.14
N ILE A 64 21.71 -15.09 -9.09
CA ILE A 64 23.01 -14.40 -8.89
C ILE A 64 22.89 -12.96 -9.42
N ASP A 65 23.37 -12.00 -8.64
CA ASP A 65 23.40 -10.55 -8.93
C ASP A 65 24.52 -10.17 -9.93
N PRO A 66 24.32 -9.17 -10.83
CA PRO A 66 25.25 -8.83 -11.91
C PRO A 66 26.17 -7.62 -11.60
N LYS A 67 27.02 -7.69 -10.56
CA LYS A 67 27.98 -6.60 -10.25
C LYS A 67 29.45 -6.96 -10.09
N ASP A 68 29.85 -8.23 -10.17
CA ASP A 68 31.25 -8.61 -9.91
C ASP A 68 32.13 -8.85 -11.15
N TRP A 69 31.71 -8.44 -12.35
CA TRP A 69 32.41 -8.80 -13.60
C TRP A 69 33.58 -7.91 -14.02
N ARG A 70 34.27 -7.21 -13.10
CA ARG A 70 35.45 -6.38 -13.47
C ARG A 70 36.69 -6.39 -12.56
N GLN A 71 36.77 -7.17 -11.49
CA GLN A 71 38.00 -7.19 -10.67
C GLN A 71 38.28 -8.57 -10.05
N SER A 72 38.89 -9.48 -10.81
CA SER A 72 39.75 -10.54 -10.26
C SER A 72 40.42 -11.36 -11.36
N ILE A 73 41.28 -10.71 -12.14
CA ILE A 73 42.46 -11.41 -12.65
C ILE A 73 43.47 -11.36 -11.50
N ASN A 74 43.56 -12.44 -10.72
CA ASN A 74 44.79 -12.97 -10.09
C ASN A 74 44.47 -14.02 -9.00
N GLU A 75 45.29 -15.07 -9.00
CA GLU A 75 45.63 -15.97 -7.87
C GLU A 75 44.68 -17.13 -7.49
N THR A 76 45.05 -18.31 -8.01
CA THR A 76 45.34 -19.60 -7.33
C THR A 76 44.39 -20.22 -6.28
N GLU A 77 43.99 -21.46 -6.61
CA GLU A 77 43.87 -22.68 -5.77
C GLU A 77 42.54 -23.11 -5.11
N ALA A 78 42.14 -24.32 -5.52
CA ALA A 78 41.62 -25.49 -4.78
C ALA A 78 40.12 -25.59 -4.38
N ASP A 79 39.45 -26.45 -5.15
CA ASP A 79 38.50 -27.52 -4.78
C ASP A 79 37.35 -27.22 -3.79
N THR A 80 36.14 -27.04 -4.33
CA THR A 80 34.93 -27.77 -3.88
C THR A 80 33.95 -27.96 -5.04
N VAL A 81 33.60 -29.21 -5.31
CA VAL A 81 32.67 -29.63 -6.36
C VAL A 81 31.23 -29.42 -5.88
N SER A 82 30.41 -28.70 -6.65
CA SER A 82 28.96 -28.85 -6.66
C SER A 82 28.45 -28.73 -8.10
N GLU A 83 27.90 -29.84 -8.60
CA GLU A 83 27.23 -29.98 -9.89
C GLU A 83 26.01 -29.04 -9.98
N GLU A 84 26.04 -28.08 -10.91
CA GLU A 84 24.84 -27.42 -11.43
C GLU A 84 24.87 -27.43 -12.96
N THR A 85 23.80 -28.00 -13.52
CA THR A 85 23.49 -28.16 -14.94
C THR A 85 23.32 -26.81 -15.63
N THR A 86 24.43 -26.26 -16.10
CA THR A 86 24.46 -25.63 -17.42
C THR A 86 25.08 -26.67 -18.35
N ILE A 87 24.49 -26.93 -19.52
CA ILE A 87 25.32 -27.43 -20.64
C ILE A 87 26.12 -26.21 -21.12
N SER A 88 27.00 -25.71 -20.24
CA SER A 88 28.30 -25.26 -20.67
C SER A 88 28.98 -26.55 -21.10
N LEU A 89 28.70 -26.97 -22.34
CA LEU A 89 29.58 -27.88 -23.06
C LEU A 89 30.97 -27.29 -22.82
N PRO A 90 31.84 -28.04 -22.16
CA PRO A 90 32.89 -27.40 -21.46
C PRO A 90 33.77 -26.77 -22.53
N LEU A 91 34.02 -25.47 -22.42
CA LEU A 91 35.26 -24.90 -22.91
C LEU A 91 36.47 -25.49 -22.16
N THR A 92 36.40 -26.75 -21.68
CA THR A 92 37.53 -27.68 -21.59
C THR A 92 37.91 -28.14 -22.99
N VAL A 93 38.10 -27.18 -23.89
CA VAL A 93 38.98 -27.36 -25.04
C VAL A 93 40.40 -27.28 -24.45
N CYS A 94 40.73 -28.29 -23.64
CA CYS A 94 41.90 -28.50 -22.79
C CYS A 94 42.36 -27.33 -21.91
N LYS A 95 42.42 -27.56 -20.58
CA LYS A 95 43.40 -26.84 -19.76
C LYS A 95 44.77 -27.07 -20.41
N LYS A 96 45.34 -26.03 -21.00
CA LYS A 96 46.65 -26.04 -21.68
C LYS A 96 47.71 -26.78 -20.85
N GLU A 97 47.63 -26.64 -19.52
CA GLU A 97 48.51 -27.30 -18.55
C GLU A 97 48.35 -28.82 -18.46
N GLU A 98 47.13 -29.37 -18.51
CA GLU A 98 46.89 -30.82 -18.46
C GLU A 98 47.34 -31.50 -19.74
N LEU A 99 47.08 -30.86 -20.89
CA LEU A 99 47.55 -31.34 -22.19
C LEU A 99 49.09 -31.34 -22.26
N ILE A 100 49.73 -30.27 -21.78
CA ILE A 100 51.20 -30.18 -21.71
C ILE A 100 51.79 -31.19 -20.72
N ARG A 101 51.16 -31.40 -19.55
CA ARG A 101 51.59 -32.46 -18.60
C ARG A 101 51.45 -33.85 -19.21
N PHE A 102 50.36 -34.13 -19.92
CA PHE A 102 50.16 -35.38 -20.64
C PHE A 102 51.28 -35.62 -21.65
N PHE A 103 51.54 -34.65 -22.54
CA PHE A 103 52.62 -34.77 -23.52
C PHE A 103 53.99 -34.94 -22.85
N ARG A 104 54.29 -34.20 -21.78
CA ARG A 104 55.52 -34.37 -21.01
C ARG A 104 55.64 -35.74 -20.33
N SER A 105 54.53 -36.32 -19.86
CA SER A 105 54.51 -37.64 -19.22
C SER A 105 54.75 -38.79 -20.22
N GLU A 106 54.21 -38.70 -21.43
CA GLU A 106 54.38 -39.71 -22.48
C GLU A 106 55.77 -39.63 -23.16
N LEU A 107 56.41 -38.44 -23.14
CA LEU A 107 57.79 -38.24 -23.65
C LEU A 107 58.90 -38.60 -22.64
N GLY A 108 58.61 -38.72 -21.34
CA GLY A 108 59.59 -39.05 -20.29
C GLY A 108 60.74 -38.02 -20.14
N ASP A 109 61.96 -38.46 -19.75
CA ASP A 109 63.17 -37.63 -19.55
C ASP A 109 63.71 -36.92 -20.82
N ARG A 110 62.99 -36.96 -21.94
CA ARG A 110 63.40 -36.43 -23.26
C ARG A 110 62.65 -35.16 -23.66
N ASN A 111 62.46 -34.24 -22.71
CA ASN A 111 61.86 -32.91 -22.88
C ASN A 111 62.48 -32.05 -24.01
N GLN A 112 63.68 -32.39 -24.47
CA GLN A 112 64.36 -31.68 -25.55
C GLN A 112 63.56 -31.66 -26.86
N LEU A 113 62.78 -32.70 -27.22
CA LEU A 113 61.97 -32.66 -28.45
C LEU A 113 60.82 -31.65 -28.33
N PHE A 114 60.18 -31.65 -27.16
CA PHE A 114 59.10 -30.71 -26.82
C PHE A 114 59.60 -29.25 -26.86
N ASP A 115 60.75 -28.98 -26.22
CA ASP A 115 61.36 -27.65 -26.21
C ASP A 115 61.79 -27.20 -27.61
N LEU A 116 62.28 -28.12 -28.46
CA LEU A 116 62.68 -27.81 -29.85
C LEU A 116 61.51 -27.45 -30.75
N ILE A 117 60.33 -28.08 -30.57
CA ILE A 117 59.11 -27.75 -31.33
C ILE A 117 58.59 -26.36 -30.91
N ILE A 118 58.67 -26.02 -29.63
CA ILE A 118 58.28 -24.70 -29.12
C ILE A 118 59.26 -23.61 -29.57
N GLN A 119 60.57 -23.89 -29.54
CA GLN A 119 61.63 -22.97 -29.96
C GLN A 119 61.75 -22.82 -31.48
N ASP A 120 61.05 -23.65 -32.26
CA ASP A 120 61.00 -23.63 -33.74
C ASP A 120 62.38 -23.83 -34.41
N ASP A 121 63.22 -24.68 -33.80
CA ASP A 121 64.63 -24.80 -34.14
C ASP A 121 64.83 -25.81 -35.31
N GLU A 122 64.49 -25.37 -36.53
CA GLU A 122 64.29 -26.19 -37.75
C GLU A 122 65.42 -27.20 -38.03
N LYS A 123 66.67 -26.72 -38.10
CA LYS A 123 67.84 -27.56 -38.47
C LYS A 123 68.12 -28.65 -37.45
N LYS A 124 67.80 -28.40 -36.18
CA LYS A 124 68.05 -29.32 -35.08
C LYS A 124 66.94 -30.35 -34.98
N LEU A 125 65.71 -29.95 -35.34
CA LEU A 125 64.57 -30.85 -35.47
C LEU A 125 64.74 -31.82 -36.64
N GLU A 126 65.10 -31.35 -37.84
CA GLU A 126 65.35 -32.22 -39.01
C GLU A 126 66.49 -33.22 -38.77
N ARG A 127 67.58 -32.78 -38.13
CA ARG A 127 68.69 -33.67 -37.74
C ARG A 127 68.25 -34.76 -36.76
N LYS A 128 67.40 -34.42 -35.78
CA LYS A 128 66.85 -35.41 -34.86
C LYS A 128 65.89 -36.35 -35.56
N CYS A 129 65.02 -35.85 -36.46
CA CYS A 129 64.11 -36.66 -37.27
C CYS A 129 64.85 -37.73 -38.09
N ASN A 130 65.93 -37.32 -38.76
CA ASN A 130 66.76 -38.21 -39.57
C ASN A 130 67.66 -39.15 -38.74
N ALA A 131 67.85 -38.89 -37.45
CA ALA A 131 68.63 -39.74 -36.54
C ALA A 131 67.85 -40.99 -36.06
N GLY A 132 66.61 -41.16 -36.50
CA GLY A 132 65.76 -42.32 -36.19
C GLY A 132 65.02 -42.16 -34.86
N LEU A 133 63.92 -41.41 -34.86
CA LEU A 133 62.98 -41.39 -33.73
C LEU A 133 62.10 -42.65 -33.72
N SER A 134 61.55 -42.98 -32.56
CA SER A 134 60.50 -44.00 -32.46
C SER A 134 59.20 -43.50 -33.09
N GLN A 135 58.39 -44.44 -33.60
CA GLN A 135 57.09 -44.13 -34.21
C GLN A 135 56.16 -43.34 -33.25
N LEU A 136 56.21 -43.65 -31.96
CA LEU A 136 55.43 -42.97 -30.92
C LEU A 136 55.89 -41.51 -30.73
N GLU A 137 57.20 -41.25 -30.72
CA GLU A 137 57.76 -39.89 -30.60
C GLU A 137 57.43 -39.04 -31.83
N LEU A 138 57.47 -39.61 -33.04
CA LEU A 138 57.05 -38.94 -34.28
C LEU A 138 55.57 -38.55 -34.23
N ASN A 139 54.72 -39.47 -33.78
CA ASN A 139 53.28 -39.27 -33.68
C ASN A 139 52.89 -38.23 -32.60
N ILE A 140 53.52 -38.28 -31.43
CA ILE A 140 53.30 -37.27 -30.38
C ILE A 140 53.86 -35.91 -30.80
N GLY A 141 55.02 -35.89 -31.45
CA GLY A 141 55.62 -34.69 -32.03
C GLY A 141 54.72 -34.03 -33.09
N LEU A 142 54.01 -34.83 -33.89
CA LEU A 142 53.02 -34.37 -34.86
C LEU A 142 51.82 -33.69 -34.19
N LEU A 143 51.24 -34.28 -33.14
CA LEU A 143 50.13 -33.69 -32.38
C LEU A 143 50.53 -32.33 -31.75
N LEU A 144 51.72 -32.27 -31.18
CA LEU A 144 52.29 -31.05 -30.60
C LEU A 144 52.54 -29.97 -31.66
N ALA A 145 53.13 -30.35 -32.79
CA ALA A 145 53.38 -29.42 -33.89
C ALA A 145 52.06 -28.86 -34.46
N ALA A 146 51.00 -29.66 -34.51
CA ALA A 146 49.67 -29.21 -34.92
C ALA A 146 49.02 -28.26 -33.90
N TYR A 147 49.20 -28.48 -32.60
CA TYR A 147 48.69 -27.61 -31.54
C TYR A 147 49.40 -26.24 -31.47
N TYR A 148 50.71 -26.20 -31.73
CA TYR A 148 51.50 -24.97 -31.72
C TYR A 148 51.62 -24.27 -33.08
N ASP A 149 50.86 -24.71 -34.08
CA ASP A 149 50.86 -24.17 -35.46
C ASP A 149 52.26 -24.16 -36.12
N LYS A 150 52.96 -25.30 -36.06
CA LYS A 150 54.30 -25.47 -36.65
C LYS A 150 54.25 -26.25 -37.96
N VAL A 151 53.83 -25.59 -39.03
CA VAL A 151 53.64 -26.18 -40.37
C VAL A 151 54.87 -26.95 -40.88
N LYS A 152 56.07 -26.39 -40.72
CA LYS A 152 57.31 -27.04 -41.21
C LYS A 152 57.69 -28.27 -40.38
N ALA A 153 57.49 -28.22 -39.07
CA ALA A 153 57.70 -29.37 -38.20
C ALA A 153 56.76 -30.53 -38.56
N ILE A 154 55.48 -30.23 -38.87
CA ILE A 154 54.51 -31.20 -39.38
C ILE A 154 55.03 -31.87 -40.67
N VAL A 155 55.49 -31.08 -41.65
CA VAL A 155 56.04 -31.63 -42.91
C VAL A 155 57.24 -32.56 -42.63
N SER A 156 58.14 -32.17 -41.73
CA SER A 156 59.29 -33.00 -41.33
C SER A 156 58.84 -34.32 -40.70
N PHE A 157 57.88 -34.30 -39.77
CA PHE A 157 57.38 -35.51 -39.12
C PHE A 157 56.65 -36.44 -40.09
N VAL A 158 55.82 -35.89 -40.98
CA VAL A 158 55.09 -36.67 -41.99
C VAL A 158 56.05 -37.32 -42.99
N ASN A 159 57.06 -36.59 -43.48
CA ASN A 159 58.07 -37.14 -44.41
C ASN A 159 58.89 -38.28 -43.79
N ASN A 160 59.05 -38.28 -42.45
CA ASN A 160 59.72 -39.32 -41.69
C ASN A 160 58.78 -40.47 -41.25
N GLY A 161 57.54 -40.52 -41.77
CA GLY A 161 56.63 -41.64 -41.57
C GLY A 161 55.68 -41.52 -40.37
N ALA A 162 55.45 -40.31 -39.82
CA ALA A 162 54.44 -40.11 -38.78
C ALA A 162 53.02 -40.45 -39.30
N ASP A 163 52.22 -41.11 -38.46
CA ASP A 163 50.83 -41.42 -38.77
C ASP A 163 49.94 -40.19 -38.55
N CYS A 164 49.36 -39.67 -39.63
CA CYS A 164 48.50 -38.49 -39.62
C CYS A 164 47.16 -38.71 -38.88
N ASN A 165 46.76 -39.97 -38.70
CA ASN A 165 45.52 -40.34 -38.01
C ASN A 165 45.75 -40.77 -36.56
N PHE A 166 46.99 -40.67 -36.08
CA PHE A 166 47.29 -40.88 -34.67
C PHE A 166 46.51 -39.90 -33.81
N HIS A 167 46.04 -40.39 -32.67
CA HIS A 167 45.19 -39.64 -31.76
C HIS A 167 45.67 -39.76 -30.31
N ASP A 168 45.30 -38.79 -29.49
CA ASP A 168 45.57 -38.83 -28.05
C ASP A 168 44.65 -39.81 -27.31
N LYS A 169 44.79 -39.87 -25.98
CA LYS A 169 43.94 -40.70 -25.09
C LYS A 169 42.45 -40.33 -25.15
N LEU A 170 42.13 -39.13 -25.64
CA LEU A 170 40.76 -38.63 -25.82
C LEU A 170 40.28 -38.81 -27.26
N GLY A 171 41.02 -39.53 -28.12
CA GLY A 171 40.65 -39.80 -29.51
C GLY A 171 40.84 -38.61 -30.46
N ARG A 172 41.55 -37.55 -30.04
CA ARG A 172 41.73 -36.34 -30.86
C ARG A 172 42.96 -36.46 -31.73
N SER A 173 42.76 -36.33 -33.04
CA SER A 173 43.80 -36.38 -34.08
C SER A 173 44.55 -35.04 -34.23
N ALA A 174 45.66 -35.05 -34.96
CA ALA A 174 46.40 -33.83 -35.33
C ALA A 174 45.51 -32.76 -35.99
N LEU A 175 44.49 -33.20 -36.74
CA LEU A 175 43.55 -32.31 -37.42
C LEU A 175 42.63 -31.57 -36.44
N HIS A 176 42.22 -32.19 -35.32
CA HIS A 176 41.47 -31.51 -34.26
C HIS A 176 42.29 -30.38 -33.64
N PHE A 177 43.57 -30.62 -33.35
CA PHE A 177 44.47 -29.62 -32.78
C PHE A 177 44.78 -28.49 -33.77
N ALA A 178 44.98 -28.81 -35.05
CA ALA A 178 45.19 -27.79 -36.08
C ALA A 178 43.95 -26.88 -36.28
N ALA A 179 42.74 -27.45 -36.18
CA ALA A 179 41.49 -26.69 -36.23
C ALA A 179 41.28 -25.78 -35.01
N LEU A 180 41.69 -26.25 -33.84
CA LEU A 180 41.65 -25.51 -32.58
C LEU A 180 42.71 -24.39 -32.54
N ALA A 181 43.87 -24.61 -33.16
CA ALA A 181 44.91 -23.60 -33.35
C ALA A 181 44.63 -22.60 -34.49
N GLU A 182 43.47 -22.71 -35.16
CA GLU A 182 43.02 -21.86 -36.26
C GLU A 182 43.96 -21.85 -37.49
N SER A 183 44.77 -22.90 -37.66
CA SER A 183 45.79 -22.95 -38.71
C SER A 183 45.30 -23.61 -39.99
N GLN A 184 45.00 -22.77 -40.98
CA GLN A 184 44.69 -23.20 -42.34
C GLN A 184 45.87 -23.94 -43.01
N ALA A 185 47.11 -23.52 -42.74
CA ALA A 185 48.28 -24.11 -43.38
C ALA A 185 48.55 -25.53 -42.86
N CYS A 186 48.44 -25.75 -41.55
CA CYS A 186 48.56 -27.06 -40.94
C CYS A 186 47.47 -28.02 -41.45
N ILE A 187 46.21 -27.58 -41.50
CA ILE A 187 45.10 -28.39 -42.04
C ILE A 187 45.37 -28.80 -43.49
N LYS A 188 45.84 -27.87 -44.34
CA LYS A 188 46.12 -28.16 -45.75
C LYS A 188 47.21 -29.21 -45.93
N VAL A 189 48.29 -29.12 -45.15
CA VAL A 189 49.36 -30.12 -45.16
C VAL A 189 48.84 -31.47 -44.68
N LEU A 190 48.17 -31.52 -43.54
CA LEU A 190 47.66 -32.77 -42.95
C LEU A 190 46.66 -33.48 -43.86
N ILE A 191 45.75 -32.76 -44.52
CA ILE A 191 44.79 -33.34 -45.47
C ILE A 191 45.52 -33.91 -46.70
N ASN A 192 46.48 -33.16 -47.27
CA ASN A 192 47.29 -33.65 -48.40
C ASN A 192 48.09 -34.91 -48.04
N SER A 193 48.45 -35.06 -46.76
CA SER A 193 49.17 -36.20 -46.21
C SER A 193 48.26 -37.39 -45.81
N GLY A 194 46.96 -37.32 -46.08
CA GLY A 194 46.02 -38.42 -45.86
C GLY A 194 45.34 -38.44 -44.48
N ALA A 195 45.29 -37.31 -43.76
CA ALA A 195 44.52 -37.21 -42.52
C ALA A 195 43.01 -37.36 -42.78
N ASN A 196 42.32 -38.11 -41.91
CA ASN A 196 40.88 -38.30 -41.97
C ASN A 196 40.16 -37.04 -41.48
N VAL A 197 39.46 -36.37 -42.41
CA VAL A 197 38.71 -35.13 -42.15
C VAL A 197 37.54 -35.35 -41.17
N ASN A 198 36.98 -36.55 -41.14
CA ASN A 198 35.80 -36.90 -40.34
C ASN A 198 36.16 -37.76 -39.13
N SER A 199 37.40 -37.65 -38.62
CA SER A 199 37.79 -38.29 -37.36
C SER A 199 36.93 -37.77 -36.21
N TRP A 200 36.41 -38.66 -35.38
CA TRP A 200 35.71 -38.30 -34.14
C TRP A 200 36.67 -38.47 -32.96
N ASP A 201 36.47 -37.67 -31.92
CA ASP A 201 37.02 -37.93 -30.59
C ASP A 201 36.41 -39.19 -29.94
N LEU A 202 37.00 -39.65 -28.84
CA LEU A 202 36.61 -40.88 -28.16
C LEU A 202 35.18 -40.81 -27.60
N GLU A 203 34.79 -39.63 -27.11
CA GLU A 203 33.44 -39.36 -26.57
C GLU A 203 32.42 -39.07 -27.68
N ARG A 204 32.84 -39.05 -28.95
CA ARG A 204 32.03 -38.68 -30.12
C ARG A 204 31.35 -37.32 -29.97
N THR A 205 31.96 -36.37 -29.28
CA THR A 205 31.43 -35.02 -29.08
C THR A 205 31.90 -34.04 -30.16
N SER A 206 33.09 -34.26 -30.72
CA SER A 206 33.76 -33.27 -31.57
C SER A 206 34.38 -33.88 -32.82
N THR A 207 34.24 -33.14 -33.92
CA THR A 207 34.95 -33.37 -35.19
C THR A 207 35.93 -32.21 -35.43
N PRO A 208 36.89 -32.35 -36.36
CA PRO A 208 37.77 -31.24 -36.72
C PRO A 208 37.00 -30.01 -37.24
N LEU A 209 35.90 -30.23 -37.96
CA LEU A 209 35.00 -29.17 -38.40
C LEU A 209 34.30 -28.47 -37.23
N PHE A 210 33.86 -29.23 -36.23
CA PHE A 210 33.31 -28.69 -34.99
C PHE A 210 34.31 -27.79 -34.27
N CYS A 211 35.57 -28.22 -34.11
CA CYS A 211 36.62 -27.41 -33.48
C CYS A 211 36.85 -26.10 -34.23
N ALA A 212 36.92 -26.14 -35.57
CA ALA A 212 37.10 -24.95 -36.39
C ALA A 212 35.90 -23.97 -36.30
N ALA A 213 34.68 -24.49 -36.15
CA ALA A 213 33.49 -23.66 -35.96
C ALA A 213 33.41 -23.06 -34.56
N ALA A 214 33.83 -23.81 -33.53
CA ALA A 214 33.87 -23.35 -32.15
C ALA A 214 34.90 -22.23 -31.90
N THR A 215 36.00 -22.21 -32.65
CA THR A 215 36.97 -21.10 -32.66
C THR A 215 36.55 -19.95 -33.58
N GLY A 216 35.56 -20.15 -34.45
CA GLY A 216 35.09 -19.14 -35.39
C GLY A 216 35.99 -18.94 -36.62
N SER A 217 36.90 -19.88 -36.91
CA SER A 217 37.88 -19.77 -38.01
C SER A 217 37.30 -20.10 -39.38
N PHE A 218 36.89 -19.06 -40.13
CA PHE A 218 36.28 -19.20 -41.47
C PHE A 218 37.18 -19.94 -42.47
N SER A 219 38.47 -19.64 -42.49
CA SER A 219 39.42 -20.26 -43.41
C SER A 219 39.54 -21.77 -43.21
N CYS A 220 39.54 -22.21 -41.94
CA CYS A 220 39.61 -23.63 -41.58
C CYS A 220 38.31 -24.36 -41.93
N VAL A 221 37.15 -23.77 -41.58
CA VAL A 221 35.83 -24.30 -41.93
C VAL A 221 35.68 -24.46 -43.44
N LYS A 222 36.10 -23.45 -44.22
CA LYS A 222 36.07 -23.49 -45.69
C LYS A 222 36.90 -24.62 -46.27
N LEU A 223 38.13 -24.79 -45.79
CA LEU A 223 39.03 -25.85 -46.26
C LEU A 223 38.54 -27.25 -45.91
N LEU A 224 38.03 -27.44 -44.69
CA LEU A 224 37.51 -28.74 -44.25
C LEU A 224 36.29 -29.15 -45.10
N LEU A 225 35.34 -28.25 -45.33
CA LEU A 225 34.16 -28.52 -46.16
C LEU A 225 34.51 -28.77 -47.63
N GLN A 226 35.48 -28.05 -48.20
CA GLN A 226 35.98 -28.33 -49.56
C GLN A 226 36.56 -29.74 -49.71
N ASN A 227 37.08 -30.32 -48.63
CA ASN A 227 37.63 -31.68 -48.58
C ASN A 227 36.64 -32.73 -48.05
N LYS A 228 35.32 -32.49 -48.25
CA LYS A 228 34.24 -33.43 -47.91
C LYS A 228 34.11 -33.72 -46.40
N ALA A 229 34.39 -32.73 -45.55
CA ALA A 229 33.97 -32.79 -44.14
C ALA A 229 32.44 -32.94 -44.05
N ASP A 230 31.98 -33.81 -43.16
CA ASP A 230 30.54 -34.01 -42.93
C ASP A 230 29.99 -32.87 -42.06
N LEU A 231 29.11 -32.07 -42.66
CA LEU A 231 28.43 -30.94 -42.01
C LEU A 231 27.37 -31.40 -41.01
N HIS A 232 26.74 -32.55 -41.27
CA HIS A 232 25.64 -33.11 -40.47
C HIS A 232 26.13 -34.13 -39.44
N ALA A 233 27.45 -34.24 -39.28
CA ALA A 233 28.09 -35.04 -38.25
C ALA A 233 27.55 -34.65 -36.86
N CYS A 234 26.80 -35.57 -36.25
CA CYS A 234 26.15 -35.36 -34.96
C CYS A 234 26.40 -36.54 -34.02
N ALA A 235 26.72 -36.25 -32.75
CA ALA A 235 27.02 -37.24 -31.72
C ALA A 235 25.79 -38.11 -31.39
N GLU A 236 24.69 -37.42 -31.06
CA GLU A 236 23.41 -37.96 -30.64
C GLU A 236 22.27 -37.13 -31.24
N PRO A 237 21.07 -37.69 -31.45
CA PRO A 237 19.91 -36.92 -31.91
C PRO A 237 19.61 -35.76 -30.95
N GLY A 238 19.73 -34.52 -31.44
CA GLY A 238 19.51 -33.31 -30.64
C GLY A 238 20.77 -32.73 -29.98
N ALA A 239 21.97 -33.22 -30.29
CA ALA A 239 23.22 -32.55 -29.93
C ALA A 239 23.41 -31.23 -30.72
N PRO A 240 24.16 -30.26 -30.17
CA PRO A 240 24.38 -28.99 -30.85
C PRO A 240 25.15 -29.16 -32.16
N THR A 241 24.60 -28.59 -33.24
CA THR A 241 25.18 -28.67 -34.58
C THR A 241 26.40 -27.74 -34.71
N VAL A 242 27.25 -27.96 -35.71
CA VAL A 242 28.39 -27.09 -36.05
C VAL A 242 27.97 -25.60 -36.16
N LEU A 243 26.76 -25.35 -36.69
CA LEU A 243 26.16 -24.02 -36.78
C LEU A 243 25.97 -23.34 -35.40
N PHE A 244 25.56 -24.08 -34.37
CA PHE A 244 25.35 -23.53 -33.01
C PHE A 244 26.66 -23.03 -32.41
N HIS A 245 27.75 -23.76 -32.62
CA HIS A 245 29.07 -23.38 -32.13
C HIS A 245 29.63 -22.16 -32.87
N ALA A 246 29.42 -22.06 -34.18
CA ALA A 246 29.77 -20.85 -34.94
C ALA A 246 29.00 -19.60 -34.46
N ILE A 247 27.74 -19.77 -34.06
CA ILE A 247 26.92 -18.68 -33.48
C ILE A 247 27.42 -18.31 -32.09
N ARG A 248 27.75 -19.27 -31.23
CA ARG A 248 28.35 -19.00 -29.91
C ARG A 248 29.71 -18.30 -30.01
N ALA A 249 30.49 -18.62 -31.04
CA ALA A 249 31.74 -17.93 -31.36
C ALA A 249 31.52 -16.54 -32.01
N ASN A 250 30.27 -16.13 -32.25
CA ASN A 250 29.89 -14.89 -32.91
C ASN A 250 30.58 -14.66 -34.29
N SER A 251 30.80 -15.73 -35.06
CA SER A 251 31.48 -15.64 -36.36
C SER A 251 30.49 -15.59 -37.52
N GLU A 252 30.12 -14.38 -37.93
CA GLU A 252 29.17 -14.13 -39.03
C GLU A 252 29.59 -14.80 -40.35
N ALA A 253 30.90 -14.78 -40.65
CA ALA A 253 31.44 -15.37 -41.88
C ALA A 253 31.29 -16.90 -41.89
N CYS A 254 31.56 -17.57 -40.76
CA CYS A 254 31.33 -19.00 -40.60
C CYS A 254 29.84 -19.34 -40.72
N VAL A 255 28.98 -18.60 -40.03
CA VAL A 255 27.52 -18.81 -40.05
C VAL A 255 26.98 -18.70 -41.48
N ARG A 256 27.33 -17.64 -42.21
CA ARG A 256 26.89 -17.45 -43.60
C ARG A 256 27.34 -18.60 -44.51
N TYR A 257 28.61 -19.00 -44.40
CA TYR A 257 29.15 -20.06 -45.23
C TYR A 257 28.57 -21.43 -44.91
N LEU A 258 28.40 -21.77 -43.63
CA LEU A 258 27.79 -23.03 -43.21
C LEU A 258 26.36 -23.16 -43.74
N ILE A 259 25.57 -22.07 -43.69
CA ILE A 259 24.21 -22.05 -44.24
C ILE A 259 24.23 -22.20 -45.76
N ASP A 260 25.13 -21.51 -46.46
CA ASP A 260 25.26 -21.62 -47.92
C ASP A 260 25.71 -23.04 -48.37
N GLN A 261 26.40 -23.79 -47.49
CA GLN A 261 26.75 -25.20 -47.71
C GLN A 261 25.64 -26.20 -47.31
N GLY A 262 24.46 -25.72 -46.88
CA GLY A 262 23.30 -26.56 -46.58
C GLY A 262 23.09 -26.89 -45.10
N ALA A 263 23.68 -26.13 -44.16
CA ALA A 263 23.41 -26.34 -42.74
C ALA A 263 21.93 -26.11 -42.39
N GLU A 264 21.37 -27.00 -41.56
CA GLU A 264 19.98 -26.91 -41.12
C GLU A 264 19.77 -25.77 -40.11
N ILE A 265 19.13 -24.69 -40.56
CA ILE A 265 18.88 -23.46 -39.78
C ILE A 265 17.91 -23.70 -38.62
N ASN A 266 16.84 -24.47 -38.87
CA ASN A 266 15.75 -24.70 -37.92
C ASN A 266 15.89 -26.03 -37.16
N SER A 267 17.09 -26.60 -37.15
CA SER A 267 17.38 -27.79 -36.36
C SER A 267 17.17 -27.51 -34.87
N LYS A 268 16.53 -28.46 -34.19
CA LYS A 268 16.17 -28.36 -32.78
C LYS A 268 17.14 -29.21 -31.96
N VAL A 269 17.89 -28.54 -31.10
CA VAL A 269 18.80 -29.15 -30.12
C VAL A 269 17.97 -29.51 -28.87
N ALA A 270 18.62 -30.11 -27.86
CA ALA A 270 18.04 -30.33 -26.53
C ALA A 270 17.18 -29.13 -26.07
N TYR A 271 16.03 -29.43 -25.46
CA TYR A 271 15.01 -28.43 -25.09
C TYR A 271 14.43 -27.60 -26.24
N SER A 272 14.41 -28.15 -27.46
CA SER A 272 13.87 -27.50 -28.67
C SER A 272 14.51 -26.15 -29.00
N GLU A 273 15.75 -25.95 -28.57
CA GLU A 273 16.53 -24.76 -28.85
C GLU A 273 16.94 -24.71 -30.33
N THR A 274 16.75 -23.56 -30.98
CA THR A 274 17.17 -23.34 -32.37
C THR A 274 18.35 -22.38 -32.42
N ALA A 275 19.06 -22.34 -33.56
CA ALA A 275 20.14 -21.41 -33.82
C ALA A 275 19.76 -19.93 -33.51
N LEU A 276 18.51 -19.56 -33.83
CA LEU A 276 17.99 -18.23 -33.56
C LEU A 276 17.83 -17.92 -32.06
N HIS A 277 17.50 -18.91 -31.24
CA HIS A 277 17.42 -18.72 -29.78
C HIS A 277 18.79 -18.44 -29.17
N VAL A 278 19.84 -19.15 -29.62
CA VAL A 278 21.21 -18.92 -29.14
C VAL A 278 21.72 -17.55 -29.57
N ALA A 279 21.48 -17.16 -30.83
CA ALA A 279 21.85 -15.83 -31.30
C ALA A 279 21.15 -14.72 -30.49
N ALA A 280 19.88 -14.94 -30.11
CA ALA A 280 19.13 -14.00 -29.30
C ALA A 280 19.55 -13.96 -27.82
N SER A 281 19.91 -15.10 -27.22
CA SER A 281 20.34 -15.16 -25.81
C SER A 281 21.74 -14.63 -25.57
N GLU A 282 22.63 -14.72 -26.57
CA GLU A 282 24.01 -14.23 -26.49
C GLU A 282 24.17 -12.81 -27.05
N GLY A 283 23.10 -12.18 -27.55
CA GLY A 283 23.16 -10.83 -28.12
C GLY A 283 23.86 -10.72 -29.48
N ASN A 284 24.01 -11.82 -30.23
CA ASN A 284 24.76 -11.87 -31.48
C ASN A 284 23.95 -11.35 -32.69
N VAL A 285 23.81 -10.01 -32.78
CA VAL A 285 22.99 -9.30 -33.77
C VAL A 285 23.34 -9.67 -35.22
N GLY A 286 24.63 -9.73 -35.55
CA GLY A 286 25.10 -10.03 -36.92
C GLY A 286 24.73 -11.44 -37.37
N CYS A 287 25.00 -12.44 -36.51
CA CYS A 287 24.59 -13.82 -36.74
C CYS A 287 23.06 -13.94 -36.85
N MET A 288 22.32 -13.25 -35.99
CA MET A 288 20.86 -13.25 -36.00
C MET A 288 20.28 -12.67 -37.30
N ARG A 289 20.86 -11.58 -37.82
CA ARG A 289 20.45 -10.97 -39.10
C ARG A 289 20.59 -11.95 -40.26
N ILE A 290 21.71 -12.66 -40.33
CA ILE A 290 21.99 -13.69 -41.36
C ILE A 290 20.97 -14.84 -41.24
N LEU A 291 20.72 -15.34 -40.03
CA LEU A 291 19.76 -16.42 -39.80
C LEU A 291 18.36 -16.05 -40.28
N LEU A 292 17.90 -14.82 -39.96
CA LEU A 292 16.59 -14.32 -40.36
C LEU A 292 16.48 -14.07 -41.87
N GLU A 293 17.55 -13.61 -42.52
CA GLU A 293 17.59 -13.45 -43.99
C GLU A 293 17.48 -14.79 -44.72
N LYS A 294 18.01 -15.86 -44.12
CA LYS A 294 18.00 -17.22 -44.68
C LYS A 294 16.78 -18.05 -44.28
N GLY A 295 15.78 -17.45 -43.63
CA GLY A 295 14.49 -18.10 -43.34
C GLY A 295 14.42 -18.85 -42.00
N ALA A 296 15.16 -18.40 -40.97
CA ALA A 296 14.99 -18.91 -39.62
C ALA A 296 13.56 -18.65 -39.08
N ASP A 297 13.00 -19.63 -38.37
CA ASP A 297 11.66 -19.52 -37.78
C ASP A 297 11.66 -18.61 -36.54
N ILE A 298 11.07 -17.42 -36.69
CA ILE A 298 10.91 -16.41 -35.64
C ILE A 298 9.96 -16.89 -34.53
N ARG A 299 9.03 -17.80 -34.85
CA ARG A 299 8.01 -18.33 -33.93
C ARG A 299 8.45 -19.59 -33.21
N ALA A 300 9.70 -20.02 -33.41
CA ALA A 300 10.25 -21.15 -32.70
C ALA A 300 10.18 -20.90 -31.17
N VAL A 301 9.94 -21.98 -30.42
CA VAL A 301 9.84 -21.94 -28.95
C VAL A 301 10.87 -22.87 -28.32
N LYS A 302 11.55 -22.38 -27.29
CA LYS A 302 12.55 -23.10 -26.50
C LYS A 302 12.01 -23.46 -25.11
N GLY A 303 12.35 -24.67 -24.68
CA GLY A 303 12.27 -25.13 -23.30
C GLY A 303 10.85 -25.31 -22.76
N THR A 304 10.78 -25.61 -21.46
CA THR A 304 9.52 -25.80 -20.72
C THR A 304 8.72 -24.51 -20.58
N LEU A 305 9.40 -23.36 -20.62
CA LEU A 305 8.78 -22.03 -20.61
C LEU A 305 8.18 -21.64 -21.96
N LYS A 306 8.48 -22.37 -23.05
CA LYS A 306 8.08 -22.03 -24.42
C LYS A 306 8.46 -20.58 -24.79
N SER A 307 9.67 -20.16 -24.43
CA SER A 307 10.19 -18.82 -24.72
C SER A 307 10.54 -18.72 -26.20
N THR A 308 10.16 -17.62 -26.85
CA THR A 308 10.57 -17.30 -28.22
C THR A 308 11.93 -16.58 -28.23
N PRO A 309 12.60 -16.45 -29.39
CA PRO A 309 13.83 -15.66 -29.49
C PRO A 309 13.66 -14.22 -28.98
N LEU A 310 12.48 -13.62 -29.19
CA LEU A 310 12.18 -12.28 -28.69
C LEU A 310 12.22 -12.22 -27.15
N HIS A 311 11.65 -13.22 -26.46
CA HIS A 311 11.72 -13.30 -24.99
C HIS A 311 13.17 -13.39 -24.48
N LEU A 312 14.04 -14.13 -25.17
CA LEU A 312 15.45 -14.28 -24.78
C LEU A 312 16.25 -12.99 -25.04
N SER A 313 16.01 -12.32 -26.17
CA SER A 313 16.69 -11.06 -26.49
C SER A 313 16.43 -9.95 -25.46
N VAL A 314 15.20 -9.91 -24.92
CA VAL A 314 14.82 -8.92 -23.89
C VAL A 314 15.23 -9.34 -22.47
N GLU A 315 15.44 -10.64 -22.23
CA GLU A 315 16.00 -11.18 -20.99
C GLU A 315 17.47 -10.78 -20.83
N ASP A 316 18.23 -10.83 -21.92
CA ASP A 316 19.63 -10.37 -21.99
C ASP A 316 19.74 -8.82 -21.97
N GLY A 317 18.71 -8.12 -22.47
CA GLY A 317 18.70 -6.66 -22.60
C GLY A 317 19.27 -6.15 -23.93
N SER A 318 19.44 -7.05 -24.90
CA SER A 318 19.93 -6.75 -26.25
C SER A 318 18.86 -6.06 -27.11
N VAL A 319 18.83 -4.73 -27.05
CA VAL A 319 17.90 -3.86 -27.79
C VAL A 319 17.99 -4.08 -29.30
N GLU A 320 19.20 -4.18 -29.84
CA GLU A 320 19.43 -4.41 -31.27
C GLU A 320 18.87 -5.76 -31.72
N CYS A 321 18.96 -6.80 -30.87
CA CYS A 321 18.35 -8.08 -31.17
C CYS A 321 16.82 -8.00 -31.17
N ALA A 322 16.25 -7.33 -30.17
CA ALA A 322 14.80 -7.13 -30.10
C ALA A 322 14.26 -6.36 -31.31
N THR A 323 14.92 -5.25 -31.71
CA THR A 323 14.52 -4.44 -32.87
C THR A 323 14.55 -5.25 -34.17
N VAL A 324 15.62 -5.99 -34.44
CA VAL A 324 15.71 -6.82 -35.65
C VAL A 324 14.63 -7.91 -35.68
N LEU A 325 14.29 -8.52 -34.55
CA LEU A 325 13.21 -9.50 -34.48
C LEU A 325 11.84 -8.87 -34.74
N LEU A 326 11.58 -7.70 -34.16
CA LEU A 326 10.33 -6.95 -34.34
C LEU A 326 10.17 -6.47 -35.80
N ASP A 327 11.24 -5.94 -36.42
CA ASP A 327 11.26 -5.51 -37.83
C ASP A 327 10.93 -6.66 -38.79
N ARG A 328 11.29 -7.89 -38.41
CA ARG A 328 11.03 -9.11 -39.20
C ARG A 328 9.67 -9.74 -38.87
N GLY A 329 8.82 -9.07 -38.10
CA GLY A 329 7.44 -9.49 -37.83
C GLY A 329 7.26 -10.41 -36.62
N ALA A 330 8.19 -10.39 -35.65
CA ALA A 330 7.95 -11.03 -34.36
C ALA A 330 6.74 -10.37 -33.66
N ASN A 331 5.84 -11.18 -33.11
CA ASN A 331 4.69 -10.66 -32.37
C ASN A 331 5.16 -10.11 -31.00
N PRO A 332 4.99 -8.80 -30.70
CA PRO A 332 5.39 -8.22 -29.42
C PRO A 332 4.57 -8.74 -28.23
N ASP A 333 3.35 -9.25 -28.46
CA ASP A 333 2.44 -9.77 -27.42
C ASP A 333 2.44 -11.30 -27.34
N VAL A 334 3.46 -11.97 -27.88
CA VAL A 334 3.58 -13.43 -27.78
C VAL A 334 3.66 -13.86 -26.32
N ARG A 335 2.94 -14.93 -25.96
CA ARG A 335 2.86 -15.40 -24.58
C ARG A 335 3.63 -16.70 -24.37
N ASN A 336 4.49 -16.72 -23.36
CA ASN A 336 5.18 -17.93 -22.92
C ASN A 336 4.23 -18.84 -22.09
N SER A 337 4.73 -19.96 -21.54
CA SER A 337 3.90 -20.91 -20.77
C SER A 337 3.33 -20.34 -19.45
N LYS A 338 3.94 -19.28 -18.91
CA LYS A 338 3.44 -18.49 -17.76
C LYS A 338 2.53 -17.34 -18.19
N GLN A 339 2.11 -17.30 -19.46
CA GLN A 339 1.35 -16.20 -20.06
C GLN A 339 2.08 -14.84 -20.02
N GLN A 340 3.39 -14.83 -19.82
CA GLN A 340 4.18 -13.60 -19.82
C GLN A 340 4.47 -13.18 -21.26
N THR A 341 4.36 -11.89 -21.54
CA THR A 341 4.79 -11.28 -22.80
C THR A 341 6.27 -10.86 -22.74
N PRO A 342 6.94 -10.61 -23.87
CA PRO A 342 8.27 -10.00 -23.90
C PRO A 342 8.36 -8.75 -23.02
N LEU A 343 7.30 -7.93 -22.98
CA LEU A 343 7.24 -6.73 -22.13
C LEU A 343 7.30 -7.06 -20.63
N HIS A 344 6.70 -8.17 -20.19
CA HIS A 344 6.82 -8.63 -18.80
C HIS A 344 8.26 -9.01 -18.43
N ILE A 345 8.99 -9.64 -19.35
CA ILE A 345 10.38 -10.05 -19.13
C ILE A 345 11.30 -8.82 -19.17
N ALA A 346 11.12 -7.93 -20.14
CA ALA A 346 11.86 -6.67 -20.21
C ALA A 346 11.70 -5.83 -18.94
N ALA A 347 10.48 -5.76 -18.40
CA ALA A 347 10.19 -5.10 -17.12
C ALA A 347 10.87 -5.80 -15.92
N LEU A 348 10.82 -7.14 -15.87
CA LEU A 348 11.47 -7.94 -14.82
C LEU A 348 12.99 -7.70 -14.78
N HIS A 349 13.64 -7.66 -15.95
CA HIS A 349 15.07 -7.45 -16.12
C HIS A 349 15.49 -5.97 -16.18
N GLN A 350 14.56 -5.03 -15.94
CA GLN A 350 14.83 -3.58 -15.91
C GLN A 350 15.47 -3.03 -17.19
N SER A 351 15.16 -3.64 -18.34
CA SER A 351 15.70 -3.24 -19.64
C SER A 351 14.90 -2.08 -20.24
N HIS A 352 15.16 -0.86 -19.75
CA HIS A 352 14.46 0.38 -20.14
C HIS A 352 14.34 0.57 -21.66
N LYS A 353 15.44 0.41 -22.39
CA LYS A 353 15.46 0.57 -23.86
C LYS A 353 14.66 -0.52 -24.58
N CYS A 354 14.67 -1.76 -24.09
CA CYS A 354 13.85 -2.83 -24.66
C CYS A 354 12.35 -2.56 -24.44
N ILE A 355 11.98 -2.05 -23.26
CA ILE A 355 10.60 -1.62 -22.96
C ILE A 355 10.16 -0.53 -23.95
N GLU A 356 10.99 0.50 -24.15
CA GLU A 356 10.72 1.56 -25.12
C GLU A 356 10.48 1.00 -26.54
N THR A 357 11.38 0.13 -27.03
CA THR A 357 11.22 -0.47 -28.37
C THR A 357 9.95 -1.32 -28.50
N LEU A 358 9.58 -2.08 -27.47
CA LEU A 358 8.36 -2.89 -27.49
C LEU A 358 7.10 -2.03 -27.48
N LEU A 359 7.08 -0.95 -26.70
CA LEU A 359 5.96 -0.02 -26.62
C LEU A 359 5.77 0.77 -27.92
N ILE A 360 6.87 1.19 -28.58
CA ILE A 360 6.81 1.85 -29.90
C ILE A 360 6.14 0.96 -30.95
N VAL A 361 6.39 -0.36 -30.89
CA VAL A 361 5.78 -1.35 -31.82
C VAL A 361 4.34 -1.71 -31.42
N GLY A 362 3.82 -1.16 -30.32
CA GLY A 362 2.44 -1.32 -29.89
C GLY A 362 2.19 -2.53 -28.98
N ALA A 363 3.19 -2.99 -28.24
CA ALA A 363 3.01 -4.02 -27.20
C ALA A 363 1.98 -3.56 -26.14
N ASP A 364 1.12 -4.46 -25.68
CA ASP A 364 0.10 -4.12 -24.68
C ASP A 364 0.72 -3.94 -23.27
N PRO A 365 0.74 -2.71 -22.71
CA PRO A 365 1.29 -2.44 -21.38
C PRO A 365 0.41 -3.01 -20.25
N ASN A 366 -0.83 -3.42 -20.54
CA ASN A 366 -1.80 -3.96 -19.59
C ASN A 366 -2.01 -5.47 -19.74
N ALA A 367 -1.19 -6.14 -20.54
CA ALA A 367 -1.20 -7.59 -20.67
C ALA A 367 -1.06 -8.26 -19.29
N ARG A 368 -1.75 -9.40 -19.09
CA ARG A 368 -1.77 -10.10 -17.80
C ARG A 368 -1.14 -11.48 -17.90
N ASP A 369 -0.23 -11.78 -16.98
CA ASP A 369 0.36 -13.11 -16.83
C ASP A 369 -0.57 -14.09 -16.08
N ILE A 370 -0.06 -15.30 -15.78
CA ILE A 370 -0.82 -16.34 -15.07
C ILE A 370 -1.28 -15.92 -13.67
N ASP A 371 -0.50 -15.06 -13.00
CA ASP A 371 -0.78 -14.51 -11.68
C ASP A 371 -1.57 -13.19 -11.77
N LYS A 372 -2.10 -12.88 -12.96
CA LYS A 372 -2.83 -11.65 -13.30
C LYS A 372 -2.01 -10.37 -13.13
N ARG A 373 -0.70 -10.47 -13.05
CA ARG A 373 0.23 -9.34 -12.95
C ARG A 373 0.41 -8.71 -14.32
N THR A 374 0.62 -7.40 -14.32
CA THR A 374 0.96 -6.61 -15.51
C THR A 374 2.47 -6.39 -15.58
N PRO A 375 3.02 -5.96 -16.73
CA PRO A 375 4.42 -5.54 -16.84
C PRO A 375 4.80 -4.52 -15.76
N LEU A 376 3.88 -3.63 -15.36
CA LEU A 376 4.09 -2.66 -14.29
C LEU A 376 4.33 -3.30 -12.91
N HIS A 377 3.70 -4.45 -12.61
CA HIS A 377 4.02 -5.21 -11.40
C HIS A 377 5.44 -5.78 -11.46
N ASN A 378 5.84 -6.31 -12.63
CA ASN A 378 7.16 -6.88 -12.84
C ASN A 378 8.27 -5.83 -12.95
N ALA A 379 7.94 -4.57 -13.20
CA ALA A 379 8.90 -3.47 -13.12
C ALA A 379 9.31 -3.16 -11.67
N ILE A 380 8.54 -3.60 -10.68
CA ILE A 380 8.73 -3.29 -9.25
C ILE A 380 9.36 -4.51 -8.55
N VAL A 381 10.64 -4.77 -8.86
CA VAL A 381 11.40 -5.93 -8.35
C VAL A 381 12.31 -5.53 -7.21
N LYS A 382 12.47 -6.46 -6.25
CA LYS A 382 13.40 -6.31 -5.12
C LYS A 382 14.85 -6.18 -5.61
N GLY A 383 15.41 -4.98 -5.54
CA GLY A 383 16.81 -4.64 -5.87
C GLY A 383 16.95 -3.46 -6.82
N SER A 384 15.90 -3.15 -7.60
CA SER A 384 15.87 -1.99 -8.50
C SER A 384 15.36 -0.76 -7.76
N LYS A 385 16.21 0.27 -7.63
CA LYS A 385 15.77 1.62 -7.24
C LYS A 385 15.38 2.49 -8.45
N ASN A 386 15.64 2.00 -9.66
CA ASN A 386 15.42 2.79 -10.86
C ASN A 386 13.93 2.76 -11.22
N PHE A 387 13.30 3.92 -11.18
CA PHE A 387 11.88 4.09 -11.51
C PHE A 387 11.64 4.41 -13.00
N ASP A 388 12.69 4.45 -13.83
CA ASP A 388 12.58 4.82 -15.25
C ASP A 388 11.70 3.84 -16.04
N CYS A 389 11.80 2.54 -15.75
CA CYS A 389 10.94 1.52 -16.37
C CYS A 389 9.46 1.72 -15.97
N VAL A 390 9.21 2.07 -14.71
CA VAL A 390 7.86 2.36 -14.19
C VAL A 390 7.31 3.61 -14.87
N LYS A 391 8.13 4.66 -14.98
CA LYS A 391 7.76 5.91 -15.65
C LYS A 391 7.39 5.69 -17.11
N LEU A 392 8.22 4.99 -17.88
CA LEU A 392 7.92 4.69 -19.29
C LEU A 392 6.60 3.92 -19.46
N LEU A 393 6.36 2.90 -18.63
CA LEU A 393 5.14 2.11 -18.71
C LEU A 393 3.91 2.97 -18.42
N LEU A 394 3.98 3.87 -17.42
CA LEU A 394 2.89 4.79 -17.09
C LEU A 394 2.64 5.82 -18.19
N GLU A 395 3.70 6.40 -18.76
CA GLU A 395 3.60 7.35 -19.90
C GLU A 395 2.96 6.72 -21.14
N ASN A 396 3.11 5.40 -21.32
CA ASN A 396 2.50 4.63 -22.40
C ASN A 396 1.17 3.96 -22.02
N GLY A 397 0.51 4.40 -20.93
CA GLY A 397 -0.87 4.00 -20.63
C GLY A 397 -1.02 2.71 -19.82
N ALA A 398 0.00 2.28 -19.06
CA ALA A 398 -0.15 1.23 -18.07
C ALA A 398 -1.09 1.66 -16.93
N ASP A 399 -2.05 0.83 -16.58
CA ASP A 399 -2.99 1.07 -15.48
C ASP A 399 -2.37 0.66 -14.12
N PRO A 400 -2.15 1.61 -13.18
CA PRO A 400 -1.57 1.32 -11.88
C PRO A 400 -2.58 0.73 -10.87
N ASN A 401 -3.85 0.57 -11.25
CA ASN A 401 -4.91 0.07 -10.35
C ASN A 401 -5.22 -1.42 -10.53
N VAL A 402 -4.55 -2.10 -11.46
CA VAL A 402 -4.77 -3.53 -11.70
C VAL A 402 -4.30 -4.36 -10.50
N GLN A 403 -5.12 -5.32 -10.07
CA GLN A 403 -4.81 -6.22 -8.97
C GLN A 403 -4.31 -7.59 -9.47
N ASP A 404 -3.30 -8.15 -8.81
CA ASP A 404 -2.86 -9.53 -9.01
C ASP A 404 -3.82 -10.55 -8.33
N VAL A 405 -3.51 -11.85 -8.42
CA VAL A 405 -4.31 -12.92 -7.80
C VAL A 405 -4.45 -12.76 -6.28
N PHE A 406 -3.48 -12.11 -5.62
CA PHE A 406 -3.46 -11.88 -4.18
C PHE A 406 -4.12 -10.55 -3.78
N GLY A 407 -4.60 -9.77 -4.76
CA GLY A 407 -5.20 -8.45 -4.55
C GLY A 407 -4.18 -7.32 -4.39
N PHE A 408 -2.90 -7.56 -4.70
CA PHE A 408 -1.87 -6.53 -4.69
C PHE A 408 -1.95 -5.72 -5.99
N THR A 409 -1.91 -4.40 -5.86
CA THR A 409 -1.67 -3.48 -6.97
C THR A 409 -0.17 -3.17 -7.07
N PRO A 410 0.33 -2.61 -8.19
CA PRO A 410 1.71 -2.16 -8.31
C PRO A 410 2.16 -1.28 -7.13
N VAL A 411 1.28 -0.40 -6.64
CA VAL A 411 1.58 0.49 -5.50
C VAL A 411 1.72 -0.29 -4.19
N HIS A 412 0.95 -1.37 -3.99
CA HIS A 412 1.16 -2.24 -2.83
C HIS A 412 2.57 -2.86 -2.87
N LEU A 413 3.03 -3.31 -4.04
CA LEU A 413 4.36 -3.89 -4.21
C LEU A 413 5.46 -2.84 -4.00
N ALA A 414 5.28 -1.62 -4.52
CA ALA A 414 6.23 -0.52 -4.33
C ALA A 414 6.35 -0.12 -2.85
N ALA A 415 5.22 -0.01 -2.16
CA ALA A 415 5.20 0.29 -0.72
C ALA A 415 5.78 -0.86 0.12
N LEU A 416 5.50 -2.11 -0.25
CA LEU A 416 6.04 -3.31 0.43
C LEU A 416 7.57 -3.40 0.29
N ASN A 417 8.11 -3.04 -0.86
CA ASN A 417 9.54 -3.01 -1.14
C ASN A 417 10.24 -1.71 -0.66
N GLU A 418 9.50 -0.81 0.01
CA GLU A 418 10.02 0.45 0.57
C GLU A 418 10.54 1.44 -0.50
N TYR A 419 9.99 1.39 -1.73
CA TYR A 419 10.33 2.29 -2.83
C TYR A 419 9.48 3.57 -2.79
N SER A 420 9.83 4.49 -1.89
CA SER A 420 9.12 5.76 -1.70
C SER A 420 8.99 6.59 -2.97
N GLU A 421 10.06 6.74 -3.75
CA GLU A 421 10.06 7.48 -5.03
C GLU A 421 9.11 6.86 -6.07
N CYS A 422 9.08 5.53 -6.15
CA CYS A 422 8.17 4.81 -7.04
C CYS A 422 6.70 4.97 -6.61
N VAL A 423 6.43 4.92 -5.28
CA VAL A 423 5.10 5.23 -4.74
C VAL A 423 4.69 6.67 -5.07
N VAL A 424 5.62 7.63 -4.94
CA VAL A 424 5.41 9.03 -5.29
C VAL A 424 5.06 9.19 -6.77
N LEU A 425 5.83 8.58 -7.67
CA LEU A 425 5.57 8.58 -9.11
C LEU A 425 4.19 7.97 -9.42
N LEU A 426 3.88 6.81 -8.85
CA LEU A 426 2.61 6.12 -9.07
C LEU A 426 1.41 6.99 -8.61
N MET A 427 1.54 7.74 -7.51
CA MET A 427 0.48 8.65 -7.05
C MET A 427 0.18 9.79 -8.03
N GLU A 428 1.11 10.18 -8.90
CA GLU A 428 0.87 11.19 -9.94
C GLU A 428 -0.08 10.68 -11.03
N TYR A 429 -0.23 9.36 -11.17
CA TYR A 429 -1.06 8.69 -12.19
C TYR A 429 -2.43 8.20 -11.65
N ASN A 430 -3.07 8.93 -10.73
CA ASN A 430 -4.42 8.64 -10.20
C ASN A 430 -4.61 7.22 -9.62
N VAL A 431 -3.73 6.83 -8.71
CA VAL A 431 -3.83 5.55 -7.99
C VAL A 431 -4.95 5.55 -6.96
N ASP A 432 -5.68 4.44 -6.90
CA ASP A 432 -6.64 4.13 -5.83
C ASP A 432 -5.92 3.65 -4.57
N LEU A 433 -5.73 4.58 -3.62
CA LEU A 433 -5.15 4.30 -2.30
C LEU A 433 -6.06 3.46 -1.38
N THR A 434 -7.32 3.26 -1.78
CA THR A 434 -8.32 2.48 -1.04
C THR A 434 -8.33 1.01 -1.43
N ALA A 435 -7.65 0.65 -2.51
CA ALA A 435 -7.54 -0.73 -2.96
C ALA A 435 -7.04 -1.62 -1.81
N LYS A 436 -7.71 -2.77 -1.60
CA LYS A 436 -7.42 -3.71 -0.51
C LYS A 436 -6.91 -5.02 -1.10
N THR A 437 -5.93 -5.61 -0.42
CA THR A 437 -5.48 -6.99 -0.67
C THR A 437 -6.51 -8.01 -0.18
N ASN A 438 -6.33 -9.29 -0.53
CA ASN A 438 -7.18 -10.38 -0.01
C ASN A 438 -7.13 -10.48 1.53
N GLY A 439 -6.09 -9.95 2.18
CA GLY A 439 -5.98 -9.84 3.64
C GLY A 439 -6.72 -8.64 4.25
N GLY A 440 -7.40 -7.82 3.44
CA GLY A 440 -8.16 -6.65 3.89
C GLY A 440 -7.33 -5.40 4.18
N LEU A 441 -6.01 -5.44 3.99
CA LEU A 441 -5.11 -4.29 4.15
C LEU A 441 -5.15 -3.40 2.91
N SER A 442 -5.30 -2.08 3.10
CA SER A 442 -5.31 -1.10 2.01
C SER A 442 -3.92 -0.62 1.62
N VAL A 443 -3.75 -0.07 0.41
CA VAL A 443 -2.51 0.59 -0.03
C VAL A 443 -2.02 1.61 1.01
N PHE A 444 -2.95 2.43 1.51
CA PHE A 444 -2.64 3.45 2.53
C PHE A 444 -2.02 2.85 3.81
N ASN A 445 -2.43 1.64 4.23
CA ASN A 445 -1.83 0.95 5.39
C ASN A 445 -0.34 0.66 5.15
N PHE A 446 -0.01 0.13 3.97
CA PHE A 446 1.38 -0.13 3.59
C PHE A 446 2.18 1.16 3.51
N MET A 447 1.61 2.23 2.95
CA MET A 447 2.29 3.53 2.90
C MET A 447 2.62 4.07 4.29
N VAL A 448 1.66 4.08 5.21
CA VAL A 448 1.87 4.59 6.57
C VAL A 448 2.93 3.78 7.33
N ARG A 449 2.97 2.46 7.13
CA ARG A 449 3.88 1.57 7.87
C ARG A 449 5.27 1.45 7.26
N LYS A 450 5.38 1.52 5.93
CA LYS A 450 6.60 1.20 5.18
C LYS A 450 7.20 2.38 4.43
N THR A 451 6.40 3.33 3.97
CA THR A 451 6.85 4.49 3.18
C THR A 451 6.23 5.80 3.69
N PRO A 452 6.54 6.23 4.93
CA PRO A 452 5.98 7.45 5.49
C PRO A 452 6.36 8.71 4.70
N ASP A 453 7.50 8.70 4.01
CA ASP A 453 7.97 9.83 3.19
C ASP A 453 6.99 10.16 2.05
N ALA A 454 6.32 9.14 1.49
CA ALA A 454 5.33 9.32 0.43
C ALA A 454 4.07 10.06 0.92
N LEU A 455 3.79 10.09 2.23
CA LEU A 455 2.67 10.84 2.80
C LEU A 455 2.81 12.35 2.64
N SER A 456 4.05 12.85 2.56
CA SER A 456 4.31 14.27 2.28
C SER A 456 3.82 14.66 0.88
N LYS A 457 4.03 13.78 -0.12
CA LYS A 457 3.52 13.98 -1.47
C LYS A 457 2.00 13.92 -1.53
N LEU A 458 1.36 13.05 -0.75
CA LEU A 458 -0.11 13.05 -0.65
C LEU A 458 -0.65 14.40 -0.15
N THR A 459 0.05 15.01 0.82
CA THR A 459 -0.27 16.37 1.29
C THR A 459 -0.09 17.39 0.17
N GLU A 460 0.99 17.29 -0.61
CA GLU A 460 1.24 18.16 -1.77
C GLU A 460 0.15 18.01 -2.85
N ILE A 461 -0.33 16.78 -3.11
CA ILE A 461 -1.45 16.53 -4.03
C ILE A 461 -2.73 17.20 -3.51
N PHE A 462 -2.99 17.14 -2.20
CA PHE A 462 -4.12 17.85 -1.59
C PHE A 462 -3.96 19.37 -1.66
N ASP A 463 -2.77 19.90 -1.44
CA ASP A 463 -2.49 21.34 -1.61
C ASP A 463 -2.67 21.78 -3.07
N ASN A 464 -2.24 20.96 -4.03
CA ASN A 464 -2.34 21.24 -5.47
C ASN A 464 -3.78 21.19 -6.00
N SER A 465 -4.66 20.49 -5.32
CA SER A 465 -6.10 20.48 -5.64
C SER A 465 -6.83 21.79 -5.32
N ILE A 466 -6.18 22.71 -4.59
CA ILE A 466 -6.74 24.02 -4.23
C ILE A 466 -6.01 25.13 -5.01
N ASN A 467 -6.71 25.79 -5.93
CA ASN A 467 -6.13 26.79 -6.84
C ASN A 467 -6.91 28.11 -6.87
N TYR A 468 -6.28 29.21 -7.32
CA TYR A 468 -6.99 30.44 -7.71
C TYR A 468 -7.28 30.40 -9.21
N CYS A 469 -8.44 30.91 -9.62
CA CYS A 469 -8.74 31.11 -11.05
C CYS A 469 -8.35 32.49 -11.57
N ASN A 470 -8.32 33.52 -10.71
CA ASN A 470 -8.03 34.92 -11.08
C ASN A 470 -6.95 35.54 -10.17
N ASP A 471 -6.29 36.62 -10.64
CA ASP A 471 -5.26 37.32 -9.89
C ASP A 471 -5.78 37.93 -8.58
N LEU A 472 -4.99 37.68 -7.52
CA LEU A 472 -5.20 38.15 -6.15
C LEU A 472 -5.25 39.68 -6.12
N GLY A 473 -6.44 40.24 -5.90
CA GLY A 473 -6.67 41.69 -5.82
C GLY A 473 -7.91 42.15 -6.59
N SER A 474 -8.38 41.35 -7.53
CA SER A 474 -9.68 41.58 -8.18
C SER A 474 -10.83 41.27 -7.21
N ARG A 475 -11.92 42.06 -7.28
CA ARG A 475 -13.18 41.83 -6.53
C ARG A 475 -13.77 40.42 -6.77
N ASP A 476 -13.32 39.75 -7.84
CA ASP A 476 -13.78 38.44 -8.33
C ASP A 476 -12.70 37.35 -8.18
N SER A 477 -11.92 37.38 -7.10
CA SER A 477 -10.99 36.29 -6.78
C SER A 477 -11.77 35.02 -6.46
N GLU A 478 -11.71 34.00 -7.32
CA GLU A 478 -12.37 32.71 -7.11
C GLU A 478 -11.36 31.64 -6.69
N ILE A 479 -11.67 30.92 -5.60
CA ILE A 479 -10.93 29.74 -5.13
C ILE A 479 -11.60 28.51 -5.75
N ARG A 480 -10.80 27.72 -6.44
CA ARG A 480 -11.16 26.46 -7.06
C ARG A 480 -10.69 25.31 -6.17
N ILE A 481 -11.62 24.45 -5.74
CA ILE A 481 -11.34 23.23 -4.97
C ILE A 481 -11.72 22.01 -5.81
N ASP A 482 -10.73 21.18 -6.14
CA ASP A 482 -10.92 19.98 -6.94
C ASP A 482 -10.95 18.72 -6.06
N PHE A 483 -12.10 18.04 -5.98
CA PHE A 483 -12.26 16.82 -5.16
C PHE A 483 -11.74 15.53 -5.82
N ARG A 484 -11.13 15.64 -7.01
CA ARG A 484 -10.61 14.50 -7.80
C ARG A 484 -9.67 13.61 -6.99
N SER A 485 -8.81 14.22 -6.19
CA SER A 485 -7.78 13.51 -5.40
C SER A 485 -8.34 12.75 -4.21
N LEU A 486 -9.59 13.03 -3.78
CA LEU A 486 -10.25 12.34 -2.67
C LEU A 486 -11.18 11.22 -3.12
N VAL A 487 -11.83 11.42 -4.28
CA VAL A 487 -12.88 10.51 -4.77
C VAL A 487 -12.28 9.57 -5.82
N CYS A 488 -12.18 8.29 -5.49
CA CYS A 488 -11.78 7.27 -6.45
C CYS A 488 -12.98 6.91 -7.35
N PRO A 489 -12.89 7.08 -8.68
CA PRO A 489 -14.02 6.82 -9.60
C PRO A 489 -14.40 5.34 -9.72
N SER A 490 -13.54 4.43 -9.28
CA SER A 490 -13.69 2.97 -9.37
C SER A 490 -14.68 2.36 -8.37
N ARG A 491 -15.09 3.09 -7.32
CA ARG A 491 -15.94 2.58 -6.24
C ARG A 491 -17.15 3.47 -5.96
N HIS A 492 -18.25 2.83 -5.59
CA HIS A 492 -19.53 3.48 -5.28
C HIS A 492 -19.52 4.34 -4.00
N SER A 493 -18.48 4.27 -3.16
CA SER A 493 -18.36 5.10 -1.96
C SER A 493 -17.28 6.19 -2.12
N GLU A 494 -17.68 7.46 -2.06
CA GLU A 494 -16.75 8.58 -2.19
C GLU A 494 -15.93 8.79 -0.91
N THR A 495 -16.37 8.30 0.26
CA THR A 495 -15.60 8.47 1.52
C THR A 495 -14.58 7.37 1.80
N GLY A 496 -14.36 6.45 0.86
CA GLY A 496 -13.47 5.29 1.07
C GLY A 496 -12.06 5.69 1.54
N LEU A 497 -11.47 6.73 0.94
CA LEU A 497 -10.15 7.22 1.33
C LEU A 497 -10.13 7.83 2.73
N LEU A 498 -11.15 8.63 3.05
CA LEU A 498 -11.26 9.25 4.38
C LEU A 498 -11.46 8.20 5.48
N GLU A 499 -12.22 7.13 5.21
CA GLU A 499 -12.35 6.00 6.13
C GLU A 499 -11.01 5.28 6.31
N CYS A 500 -10.26 5.03 5.23
CA CYS A 500 -8.92 4.45 5.31
C CYS A 500 -7.98 5.31 6.17
N ILE A 501 -7.94 6.63 5.95
CA ILE A 501 -7.13 7.58 6.73
C ILE A 501 -7.47 7.50 8.23
N VAL A 502 -8.76 7.42 8.57
CA VAL A 502 -9.22 7.29 9.96
C VAL A 502 -8.82 5.96 10.58
N ASN A 503 -9.06 4.85 9.87
CA ASN A 503 -8.78 3.50 10.37
C ASN A 503 -7.29 3.28 10.63
N GLU A 504 -6.41 3.88 9.82
CA GLU A 504 -4.96 3.80 9.98
C GLU A 504 -4.39 4.82 11.00
N GLY A 505 -5.24 5.64 11.61
CA GLY A 505 -4.84 6.55 12.69
C GLY A 505 -4.24 7.88 12.24
N GLN A 506 -4.15 8.15 10.93
CA GLN A 506 -3.61 9.38 10.35
C GLN A 506 -4.65 10.52 10.35
N LYS A 507 -5.22 10.81 11.52
CA LYS A 507 -6.37 11.71 11.67
C LYS A 507 -6.08 13.16 11.25
N ASP A 508 -4.83 13.59 11.32
CA ASP A 508 -4.45 14.98 11.01
C ASP A 508 -4.72 15.40 9.57
N PHE A 509 -4.71 14.47 8.62
CA PHE A 509 -5.10 14.73 7.23
C PHE A 509 -6.54 15.24 7.09
N LEU A 510 -7.42 14.92 8.05
CA LEU A 510 -8.80 15.43 8.04
C LEU A 510 -8.87 16.94 8.29
N LYS A 511 -7.88 17.54 8.98
CA LYS A 511 -7.83 18.99 9.24
C LYS A 511 -7.57 19.81 7.98
N HIS A 512 -7.12 19.16 6.91
CA HIS A 512 -6.84 19.79 5.62
C HIS A 512 -8.14 20.39 5.05
N PRO A 513 -8.13 21.64 4.53
CA PRO A 513 -9.35 22.32 4.09
C PRO A 513 -10.09 21.58 2.96
N LEU A 514 -9.41 20.80 2.12
CA LEU A 514 -10.04 19.93 1.12
C LEU A 514 -10.96 18.89 1.78
N CYS A 515 -10.44 18.16 2.76
CA CYS A 515 -11.17 17.13 3.51
C CYS A 515 -12.31 17.76 4.33
N GLU A 516 -12.05 18.88 5.03
CA GLU A 516 -13.06 19.60 5.80
C GLU A 516 -14.22 20.07 4.89
N SER A 517 -13.91 20.63 3.71
CA SER A 517 -14.90 21.10 2.74
C SER A 517 -15.74 19.97 2.18
N PHE A 518 -15.09 18.89 1.75
CA PHE A 518 -15.77 17.72 1.18
C PHE A 518 -16.73 17.09 2.20
N LEU A 519 -16.24 16.86 3.43
CA LEU A 519 -17.02 16.26 4.49
C LEU A 519 -18.22 17.14 4.90
N HIS A 520 -18.04 18.46 4.91
CA HIS A 520 -19.12 19.41 5.18
C HIS A 520 -20.22 19.34 4.12
N LEU A 521 -19.86 19.36 2.83
CA LEU A 521 -20.83 19.27 1.74
C LEU A 521 -21.58 17.94 1.77
N LYS A 522 -20.85 16.85 2.02
CA LYS A 522 -21.44 15.51 2.13
C LYS A 522 -22.42 15.41 3.29
N TRP A 523 -22.07 16.00 4.44
CA TRP A 523 -22.96 16.06 5.59
C TRP A 523 -24.26 16.81 5.28
N LEU A 524 -24.21 17.94 4.56
CA LEU A 524 -25.42 18.70 4.21
C LEU A 524 -26.42 17.88 3.38
N LYS A 525 -25.93 16.97 2.54
CA LYS A 525 -26.73 16.04 1.73
C LYS A 525 -27.28 14.87 2.53
N ILE A 526 -26.44 14.25 3.36
CA ILE A 526 -26.77 13.02 4.08
C ILE A 526 -27.56 13.26 5.38
N ARG A 527 -27.43 14.43 6.01
CA ARG A 527 -28.01 14.72 7.34
C ARG A 527 -29.52 14.49 7.45
N LYS A 528 -30.27 14.63 6.35
CA LYS A 528 -31.73 14.42 6.34
C LYS A 528 -32.12 12.98 6.70
N TYR A 529 -31.35 11.99 6.24
CA TYR A 529 -31.59 10.57 6.54
C TYR A 529 -31.30 10.27 8.01
N PHE A 530 -30.25 10.89 8.57
CA PHE A 530 -29.94 10.77 9.98
C PHE A 530 -31.01 11.43 10.86
N LEU A 531 -31.47 12.64 10.51
CA LEU A 531 -32.56 13.33 11.22
C LEU A 531 -33.87 12.54 11.15
N LEU A 532 -34.15 11.90 10.02
CA LEU A 532 -35.32 11.03 9.86
C LEU A 532 -35.25 9.82 10.81
N HIS A 533 -34.09 9.18 10.91
CA HIS A 533 -33.88 8.07 11.86
C HIS A 533 -34.05 8.53 13.32
N LEU A 534 -33.47 9.68 13.68
CA LEU A 534 -33.65 10.27 15.01
C LEU A 534 -35.12 10.58 15.30
N PHE A 535 -35.84 11.13 14.32
CA PHE A 535 -37.26 11.43 14.43
C PHE A 535 -38.08 10.17 14.73
N PHE A 536 -37.90 9.09 13.96
CA PHE A 536 -38.61 7.82 14.21
C PHE A 536 -38.29 7.23 15.60
N TYR A 537 -37.05 7.38 16.06
CA TYR A 537 -36.66 6.90 17.38
C TYR A 537 -37.27 7.73 18.52
N VAL A 538 -37.36 9.06 18.38
CA VAL A 538 -38.06 9.94 19.33
C VAL A 538 -39.55 9.59 19.36
N VAL A 539 -40.17 9.36 18.20
CA VAL A 539 -41.58 8.92 18.11
C VAL A 539 -41.76 7.60 18.86
N PHE A 540 -40.91 6.60 18.63
CA PHE A 540 -40.93 5.34 19.38
C PHE A 540 -40.86 5.55 20.90
N ILE A 541 -39.93 6.38 21.38
CA ILE A 541 -39.80 6.68 22.82
C ILE A 541 -41.07 7.34 23.34
N THR A 542 -41.64 8.31 22.62
CA THR A 542 -42.86 8.98 23.06
C THR A 542 -44.06 8.03 23.13
N ILE A 543 -44.16 7.08 22.20
CA ILE A 543 -45.21 6.04 22.23
C ILE A 543 -44.98 5.10 23.41
N LEU A 544 -43.73 4.68 23.65
CA LEU A 544 -43.36 3.82 24.77
C LEU A 544 -43.62 4.51 26.12
N THR A 545 -43.27 5.79 26.27
CA THR A 545 -43.51 6.55 27.51
C THR A 545 -45.01 6.72 27.76
N LEU A 546 -45.78 7.08 26.73
CA LEU A 546 -47.24 7.21 26.84
C LEU A 546 -47.90 5.86 27.16
N TYR A 547 -47.45 4.78 26.55
CA TYR A 547 -47.93 3.43 26.85
C TYR A 547 -47.66 3.07 28.31
N ILE A 548 -46.42 3.22 28.79
CA ILE A 548 -46.04 2.89 30.18
C ILE A 548 -46.81 3.78 31.18
N MET A 549 -46.92 5.09 30.94
CA MET A 549 -47.64 5.99 31.84
C MET A 549 -49.13 5.68 31.92
N ASN A 550 -49.79 5.37 30.80
CA ASN A 550 -51.22 5.06 30.80
C ASN A 550 -51.53 3.68 31.38
N THR A 551 -50.62 2.72 31.23
CA THR A 551 -50.81 1.34 31.75
C THR A 551 -50.39 1.19 33.21
N PHE A 552 -49.27 1.79 33.62
CA PHE A 552 -48.71 1.65 34.98
C PHE A 552 -48.88 2.90 35.86
N GLY A 553 -49.05 4.09 35.29
CA GLY A 553 -49.13 5.35 36.06
C GLY A 553 -50.48 5.61 36.74
N ASN A 554 -51.56 4.98 36.27
CA ASN A 554 -52.92 5.24 36.76
C ASN A 554 -53.35 4.37 37.97
N GLN A 555 -52.40 3.91 38.79
CA GLN A 555 -52.73 3.20 40.04
C GLN A 555 -53.21 4.10 41.20
N CYS A 556 -53.62 5.35 40.93
CA CYS A 556 -54.37 6.16 41.89
C CYS A 556 -55.89 5.84 41.92
N PHE A 557 -56.27 4.55 41.92
CA PHE A 557 -57.62 4.19 42.36
C PHE A 557 -57.67 2.81 43.06
N VAL A 558 -57.00 2.74 44.21
CA VAL A 558 -57.60 2.09 45.37
C VAL A 558 -57.38 3.05 46.54
N PRO A 559 -58.36 3.87 46.94
CA PRO A 559 -58.34 4.39 48.29
C PRO A 559 -58.44 3.18 49.21
N GLU A 560 -57.45 2.98 50.06
CA GLU A 560 -57.64 2.24 51.30
C GLU A 560 -58.79 2.93 52.05
N LEU A 561 -60.03 2.48 51.83
CA LEU A 561 -61.16 2.46 52.76
C LEU A 561 -62.44 2.04 52.01
N SER A 562 -62.73 0.74 51.97
CA SER A 562 -64.03 0.18 52.36
C SER A 562 -64.02 -1.32 52.12
N SER A 563 -64.33 -2.04 53.19
CA SER A 563 -64.23 -3.49 53.33
C SER A 563 -65.34 -4.26 52.60
N ASN A 564 -65.66 -3.96 51.33
CA ASN A 564 -66.68 -4.69 50.56
C ASN A 564 -66.56 -4.52 49.03
N CYS A 565 -65.39 -4.83 48.46
CA CYS A 565 -65.25 -5.06 47.02
C CYS A 565 -64.54 -6.40 46.81
N THR A 566 -65.19 -7.36 46.17
CA THR A 566 -64.59 -8.64 45.78
C THR A 566 -63.49 -8.41 44.74
N GLU A 567 -62.36 -9.12 44.85
CA GLU A 567 -61.18 -9.01 43.97
C GLU A 567 -61.49 -9.19 42.47
N LEU A 568 -62.62 -9.80 42.11
CA LEU A 568 -63.09 -9.93 40.72
C LEU A 568 -63.59 -8.62 40.09
N ASP A 569 -64.30 -7.76 40.84
CA ASP A 569 -64.94 -6.55 40.30
C ASP A 569 -63.91 -5.45 39.93
N THR A 570 -62.73 -5.51 40.56
CA THR A 570 -61.62 -4.59 40.27
C THR A 570 -60.80 -5.06 39.07
N ALA A 571 -60.76 -6.37 38.79
CA ALA A 571 -60.12 -6.94 37.62
C ALA A 571 -60.93 -6.72 36.33
N GLU A 572 -62.27 -6.83 36.40
CA GLU A 572 -63.17 -6.60 35.24
C GLU A 572 -63.15 -5.13 34.77
N LYS A 573 -63.32 -4.17 35.70
CA LYS A 573 -63.23 -2.72 35.38
C LYS A 573 -61.85 -2.29 34.86
N ARG A 574 -60.80 -2.98 35.29
CA ARG A 574 -59.43 -2.76 34.81
C ARG A 574 -59.22 -3.35 33.42
N ASN A 575 -59.78 -4.53 33.13
CA ASN A 575 -59.80 -5.11 31.79
C ASN A 575 -60.57 -4.25 30.80
N ASP A 576 -61.70 -3.64 31.20
CA ASP A 576 -62.43 -2.67 30.36
C ASP A 576 -61.61 -1.41 30.07
N TYR A 577 -60.83 -0.94 31.05
CA TYR A 577 -59.94 0.21 30.88
C TYR A 577 -58.73 -0.12 29.97
N LEU A 578 -58.10 -1.28 30.15
CA LEU A 578 -57.01 -1.75 29.30
C LEU A 578 -57.48 -2.05 27.87
N ASN A 579 -58.73 -2.50 27.71
CA ASN A 579 -59.40 -2.65 26.43
C ASN A 579 -59.96 -1.33 25.86
N SER A 580 -59.67 -0.19 26.50
CA SER A 580 -60.00 1.10 25.90
C SER A 580 -59.31 1.24 24.55
N MET A 581 -60.05 1.76 23.58
CA MET A 581 -59.60 1.96 22.20
C MET A 581 -58.23 2.67 22.12
N HIS A 582 -57.94 3.57 23.06
CA HIS A 582 -56.69 4.32 23.11
C HIS A 582 -55.48 3.47 23.52
N ILE A 583 -55.61 2.59 24.51
CA ILE A 583 -54.50 1.74 24.98
C ILE A 583 -54.20 0.65 23.95
N GLN A 584 -55.24 0.03 23.38
CA GLN A 584 -55.07 -0.93 22.28
C GLN A 584 -54.42 -0.28 21.05
N ALA A 585 -54.79 0.95 20.69
CA ALA A 585 -54.15 1.68 19.60
C ALA A 585 -52.66 1.96 19.88
N LEU A 586 -52.31 2.36 21.10
CA LEU A 586 -50.91 2.56 21.51
C LEU A 586 -50.11 1.25 21.48
N GLN A 587 -50.72 0.14 21.90
CA GLN A 587 -50.10 -1.20 21.87
C GLN A 587 -49.82 -1.65 20.43
N ILE A 588 -50.79 -1.51 19.51
CA ILE A 588 -50.62 -1.83 18.09
C ILE A 588 -49.50 -0.96 17.47
N LEU A 589 -49.51 0.34 17.76
CA LEU A 589 -48.49 1.27 17.27
C LEU A 589 -47.09 0.92 17.81
N LEU A 590 -46.99 0.47 19.06
CA LEU A 590 -45.76 0.00 19.66
C LEU A 590 -45.27 -1.31 19.01
N ILE A 591 -46.15 -2.27 18.75
CA ILE A 591 -45.83 -3.51 18.02
C ILE A 591 -45.28 -3.19 16.63
N ILE A 592 -45.95 -2.32 15.87
CA ILE A 592 -45.48 -1.89 14.54
C ILE A 592 -44.09 -1.27 14.64
N SER A 593 -43.86 -0.42 15.64
CA SER A 593 -42.56 0.24 15.85
C SER A 593 -41.45 -0.77 16.17
N VAL A 594 -41.73 -1.77 17.01
CA VAL A 594 -40.79 -2.85 17.37
C VAL A 594 -40.47 -3.74 16.17
N VAL A 595 -41.47 -4.08 15.34
CA VAL A 595 -41.26 -4.84 14.10
C VAL A 595 -40.37 -4.06 13.13
N ASN A 596 -40.57 -2.75 13.00
CA ASN A 596 -39.72 -1.91 12.16
C ASN A 596 -38.27 -1.82 12.67
N ILE A 597 -38.08 -1.72 13.99
CA ILE A 597 -36.73 -1.69 14.61
C ILE A 597 -36.03 -3.04 14.42
N THR A 598 -36.69 -4.17 14.68
CA THR A 598 -36.11 -5.50 14.49
C THR A 598 -35.74 -5.75 13.04
N LEU A 599 -36.62 -5.37 12.09
CA LEU A 599 -36.34 -5.45 10.67
C LEU A 599 -35.09 -4.65 10.32
N LYS A 600 -35.01 -3.38 10.74
CA LYS A 600 -33.84 -2.51 10.53
C LYS A 600 -32.55 -3.13 11.08
N GLU A 601 -32.58 -3.66 12.29
CA GLU A 601 -31.38 -4.24 12.93
C GLU A 601 -30.94 -5.55 12.27
N LEU A 602 -31.88 -6.38 11.81
CA LEU A 602 -31.58 -7.57 11.00
C LEU A 602 -30.93 -7.21 9.66
N ILE A 603 -31.40 -6.14 9.02
CA ILE A 603 -30.80 -5.61 7.78
C ILE A 603 -29.37 -5.17 8.07
N GLN A 604 -29.15 -4.38 9.12
CA GLN A 604 -27.82 -3.90 9.48
C GLN A 604 -26.86 -5.05 9.83
N LEU A 605 -27.37 -6.11 10.48
CA LEU A 605 -26.62 -7.32 10.77
C LEU A 605 -26.22 -8.08 9.49
N SER A 606 -27.07 -8.10 8.48
CA SER A 606 -26.79 -8.78 7.20
C SER A 606 -25.71 -8.09 6.36
N VAL A 607 -25.57 -6.77 6.46
CA VAL A 607 -24.61 -5.99 5.65
C VAL A 607 -23.20 -6.06 6.23
N GLU A 608 -23.01 -5.91 7.54
CA GLU A 608 -21.68 -5.89 8.19
C GLU A 608 -21.66 -6.68 9.52
N PRO A 609 -21.77 -8.02 9.52
CA PRO A 609 -21.91 -8.80 10.76
C PRO A 609 -20.73 -8.63 11.73
N ALA A 610 -19.50 -8.62 11.21
CA ALA A 610 -18.30 -8.52 12.06
C ALA A 610 -18.13 -7.14 12.73
N ARG A 611 -18.56 -6.05 12.07
CA ARG A 611 -18.52 -4.70 12.65
C ARG A 611 -19.74 -4.44 13.55
N TYR A 612 -20.87 -5.07 13.24
CA TYR A 612 -22.11 -4.96 13.99
C TYR A 612 -21.95 -5.40 15.44
N TRP A 613 -21.45 -6.61 15.69
CA TRP A 613 -21.36 -7.16 17.05
C TRP A 613 -20.34 -6.47 17.97
N LYS A 614 -19.39 -5.71 17.40
CA LYS A 614 -18.40 -4.96 18.17
C LYS A 614 -18.95 -3.67 18.79
N LYS A 615 -20.07 -3.13 18.27
CA LYS A 615 -20.64 -1.87 18.76
C LYS A 615 -21.62 -2.15 19.90
N VAL A 616 -21.37 -1.54 21.06
CA VAL A 616 -22.24 -1.65 22.27
C VAL A 616 -23.64 -1.11 22.00
N ASP A 617 -23.78 -0.08 21.15
CA ASP A 617 -25.06 0.50 20.74
C ASP A 617 -26.05 -0.56 20.23
N ASN A 618 -25.55 -1.52 19.45
CA ASN A 618 -26.39 -2.56 18.84
C ASN A 618 -26.89 -3.54 19.91
N TRP A 619 -26.04 -3.89 20.89
CA TRP A 619 -26.43 -4.72 22.03
C TRP A 619 -27.51 -4.04 22.88
N LEU A 620 -27.35 -2.75 23.19
CA LEU A 620 -28.34 -1.97 23.93
C LEU A 620 -29.70 -1.95 23.22
N LEU A 621 -29.70 -1.82 21.90
CA LEU A 621 -30.95 -1.79 21.12
C LEU A 621 -31.65 -3.16 21.07
N TRP A 622 -30.91 -4.27 20.99
CA TRP A 622 -31.49 -5.61 21.14
C TRP A 622 -32.04 -5.86 22.54
N ILE A 623 -31.35 -5.41 23.59
CA ILE A 623 -31.84 -5.49 24.98
C ILE A 623 -33.17 -4.75 25.12
N ILE A 624 -33.26 -3.51 24.60
CA ILE A 624 -34.52 -2.73 24.62
C ILE A 624 -35.62 -3.48 23.86
N THR A 625 -35.31 -4.00 22.68
CA THR A 625 -36.27 -4.74 21.87
C THR A 625 -36.82 -5.95 22.63
N ILE A 626 -35.96 -6.73 23.29
CA ILE A 626 -36.35 -7.89 24.09
C ILE A 626 -37.21 -7.45 25.29
N LEU A 627 -36.81 -6.40 26.01
CA LEU A 627 -37.57 -5.89 27.17
C LEU A 627 -38.96 -5.40 26.77
N VAL A 628 -39.08 -4.71 25.64
CA VAL A 628 -40.37 -4.23 25.12
C VAL A 628 -41.23 -5.40 24.60
N CYS A 629 -40.63 -6.40 23.95
CA CYS A 629 -41.35 -7.62 23.56
C CYS A 629 -41.88 -8.39 24.79
N LEU A 630 -41.08 -8.52 25.86
CA LEU A 630 -41.52 -9.14 27.11
C LEU A 630 -42.65 -8.34 27.77
N LEU A 631 -42.54 -7.00 27.76
CA LEU A 631 -43.60 -6.11 28.25
C LEU A 631 -44.91 -6.30 27.47
N LEU A 632 -44.84 -6.52 26.14
CA LEU A 632 -46.01 -6.71 25.28
C LEU A 632 -46.63 -8.12 25.38
N HIS A 633 -45.81 -9.18 25.46
CA HIS A 633 -46.26 -10.57 25.45
C HIS A 633 -47.04 -10.96 26.72
N LEU A 634 -46.65 -10.42 27.87
CA LEU A 634 -47.18 -10.84 29.17
C LEU A 634 -48.50 -10.14 29.57
N PHE A 635 -49.01 -9.23 28.73
CA PHE A 635 -50.32 -8.60 28.91
C PHE A 635 -51.46 -9.38 28.23
N GLU A 636 -51.15 -10.29 27.30
CA GLU A 636 -52.15 -11.00 26.51
C GLU A 636 -52.78 -12.18 27.27
N THR A 637 -52.21 -12.62 28.41
CA THR A 637 -52.60 -13.88 29.05
C THR A 637 -53.43 -13.78 30.33
N ASP A 638 -53.22 -12.79 31.23
CA ASP A 638 -53.78 -12.91 32.60
C ASP A 638 -54.41 -11.66 33.25
N GLY A 639 -54.42 -10.48 32.61
CA GLY A 639 -55.05 -9.26 33.16
C GLY A 639 -54.49 -8.74 34.50
N PHE A 640 -53.55 -9.46 35.12
CA PHE A 640 -52.91 -9.13 36.38
C PHE A 640 -51.47 -8.63 36.16
N ILE A 641 -51.18 -7.42 36.64
CA ILE A 641 -49.85 -6.81 36.52
C ILE A 641 -48.98 -7.28 37.68
N ALA A 642 -48.00 -8.13 37.38
CA ALA A 642 -47.08 -8.62 38.40
C ALA A 642 -46.02 -7.56 38.79
N PRO A 643 -45.51 -7.56 40.04
CA PRO A 643 -44.52 -6.57 40.50
C PRO A 643 -43.25 -6.49 39.62
N TRP A 644 -42.81 -7.62 39.04
CA TRP A 644 -41.65 -7.63 38.15
C TRP A 644 -41.88 -6.89 36.83
N GLN A 645 -43.12 -6.71 36.38
CA GLN A 645 -43.43 -5.95 35.16
C GLN A 645 -43.15 -4.46 35.35
N PHE A 646 -43.32 -3.93 36.57
CA PHE A 646 -42.94 -2.55 36.89
C PHE A 646 -41.43 -2.33 36.76
N HIS A 647 -40.64 -3.31 37.20
CA HIS A 647 -39.18 -3.26 37.04
C HIS A 647 -38.77 -3.27 35.57
N ILE A 648 -39.40 -4.11 34.74
CA ILE A 648 -39.14 -4.17 33.29
C ILE A 648 -39.58 -2.86 32.61
N ALA A 649 -40.77 -2.33 32.93
CA ALA A 649 -41.26 -1.08 32.39
C ALA A 649 -40.31 0.08 32.72
N ALA A 650 -39.94 0.24 33.99
CA ALA A 650 -39.02 1.29 34.44
C ALA A 650 -37.62 1.16 33.80
N SER A 651 -37.09 -0.06 33.72
CA SER A 651 -35.79 -0.31 33.09
C SER A 651 -35.81 -0.04 31.58
N SER A 652 -36.86 -0.47 30.88
CA SER A 652 -37.01 -0.22 29.44
C SER A 652 -37.10 1.27 29.12
N LEU A 653 -37.77 2.04 29.98
CA LEU A 653 -37.90 3.50 29.86
C LEU A 653 -36.52 4.17 30.00
N ILE A 654 -35.81 3.92 31.09
CA ILE A 654 -34.48 4.52 31.35
C ILE A 654 -33.50 4.16 30.24
N LEU A 655 -33.42 2.88 29.87
CA LEU A 655 -32.52 2.42 28.80
C LEU A 655 -32.84 3.09 27.46
N SER A 656 -34.13 3.28 27.12
CA SER A 656 -34.53 3.94 25.88
C SER A 656 -34.08 5.41 25.83
N TRP A 657 -34.20 6.14 26.94
CA TRP A 657 -33.72 7.52 27.06
C TRP A 657 -32.19 7.62 27.04
N VAL A 658 -31.47 6.67 27.65
CA VAL A 658 -30.01 6.59 27.56
C VAL A 658 -29.57 6.35 26.11
N VAL A 659 -30.23 5.46 25.37
CA VAL A 659 -29.94 5.24 23.96
C VAL A 659 -30.27 6.47 23.11
N LEU A 660 -31.30 7.25 23.45
CA LEU A 660 -31.56 8.54 22.80
C LEU A 660 -30.39 9.51 22.99
N MET A 661 -29.86 9.61 24.21
CA MET A 661 -28.67 10.41 24.50
C MET A 661 -27.48 9.95 23.65
N LEU A 662 -27.23 8.64 23.55
CA LEU A 662 -26.16 8.08 22.72
C LEU A 662 -26.37 8.34 21.22
N LEU A 663 -27.61 8.27 20.74
CA LEU A 663 -27.97 8.55 19.34
C LEU A 663 -27.75 10.03 19.00
N ILE A 664 -28.16 10.94 19.88
CA ILE A 664 -27.84 12.37 19.78
C ILE A 664 -26.32 12.57 19.81
N GLY A 665 -25.59 11.74 20.56
CA GLY A 665 -24.14 11.70 20.62
C GLY A 665 -23.44 11.41 19.29
N ARG A 666 -24.15 10.92 18.26
CA ARG A 666 -23.58 10.76 16.91
C ARG A 666 -23.49 12.08 16.16
N PHE A 667 -24.16 13.15 16.60
CA PHE A 667 -24.02 14.47 15.98
C PHE A 667 -22.63 15.06 16.20
N PRO A 668 -22.07 15.79 15.21
CA PRO A 668 -20.73 16.37 15.34
C PRO A 668 -20.57 17.35 16.51
N ASN A 669 -21.59 18.17 16.79
CA ASN A 669 -21.53 19.20 17.83
C ASN A 669 -21.90 18.64 19.21
N LEU A 670 -23.07 17.99 19.31
CA LEU A 670 -23.58 17.43 20.57
C LEU A 670 -22.81 16.18 21.01
N GLY A 671 -22.23 15.46 20.05
CA GLY A 671 -21.44 14.26 20.31
C GLY A 671 -20.19 14.49 21.13
N LEU A 672 -19.64 15.71 21.12
CA LEU A 672 -18.55 16.04 22.04
C LEU A 672 -19.01 15.94 23.49
N TYR A 673 -20.15 16.54 23.83
CA TYR A 673 -20.67 16.51 25.20
C TYR A 673 -21.05 15.10 25.63
N VAL A 674 -21.70 14.33 24.75
CA VAL A 674 -22.06 12.93 25.06
C VAL A 674 -20.81 12.09 25.23
N GLN A 675 -19.78 12.27 24.39
CA GLN A 675 -18.53 11.56 24.54
C GLN A 675 -17.82 11.93 25.85
N MET A 676 -17.72 13.24 26.16
CA MET A 676 -17.14 13.72 27.42
C MET A 676 -17.88 13.09 28.60
N PHE A 677 -19.21 13.05 28.56
CA PHE A 677 -20.01 12.35 29.57
C PHE A 677 -19.68 10.85 29.65
N THR A 678 -19.65 10.12 28.53
CA THR A 678 -19.39 8.67 28.54
C THR A 678 -17.97 8.31 28.99
N ILE A 679 -16.97 9.09 28.59
CA ILE A 679 -15.57 8.87 28.99
C ILE A 679 -15.41 9.16 30.48
N VAL A 680 -15.89 10.33 30.93
CA VAL A 680 -15.86 10.70 32.35
C VAL A 680 -16.61 9.69 33.20
N THR A 681 -17.76 9.18 32.75
CA THR A 681 -18.52 8.14 33.48
C THR A 681 -17.73 6.83 33.57
N PHE A 682 -17.01 6.44 32.51
CA PHE A 682 -16.20 5.22 32.52
C PHE A 682 -14.96 5.35 33.41
N ASP A 683 -14.28 6.50 33.38
CA ASP A 683 -13.11 6.76 34.20
C ASP A 683 -13.50 6.93 35.68
N LEU A 684 -14.63 7.58 35.96
CA LEU A 684 -15.27 7.61 37.27
C LEU A 684 -15.64 6.19 37.73
N GLY A 685 -16.13 5.33 36.84
CA GLY A 685 -16.41 3.93 37.13
C GLY A 685 -15.16 3.14 37.54
N LYS A 686 -14.04 3.27 36.80
CA LYS A 686 -12.77 2.64 37.18
C LYS A 686 -12.27 3.13 38.53
N PHE A 687 -12.39 4.43 38.76
CA PHE A 687 -12.01 5.06 40.01
C PHE A 687 -12.87 4.51 41.15
N LEU A 688 -14.20 4.51 41.01
CA LEU A 688 -15.11 3.95 42.01
C LEU A 688 -14.76 2.49 42.34
N VAL A 689 -14.46 1.65 41.34
CA VAL A 689 -14.03 0.26 41.55
C VAL A 689 -12.75 0.16 42.39
N ALA A 690 -11.78 1.05 42.19
CA ALA A 690 -10.55 1.07 42.99
C ALA A 690 -10.80 1.46 44.46
N TYR A 691 -11.78 2.32 44.71
CA TYR A 691 -12.15 2.79 46.06
C TYR A 691 -13.36 2.05 46.66
N CYS A 692 -13.96 1.10 45.95
CA CYS A 692 -15.02 0.24 46.48
C CYS A 692 -14.58 -0.48 47.75
N SER A 693 -13.31 -0.88 47.86
CA SER A 693 -12.77 -1.51 49.07
C SER A 693 -12.84 -0.58 50.29
N LEU A 694 -12.56 0.71 50.09
CA LEU A 694 -12.65 1.74 51.14
C LEU A 694 -14.11 1.97 51.54
N ILE A 695 -15.02 2.08 50.56
CA ILE A 695 -16.47 2.24 50.80
C ILE A 695 -17.01 1.02 51.56
N ILE A 696 -16.64 -0.19 51.15
CA ILE A 696 -17.05 -1.44 51.82
C ILE A 696 -16.51 -1.49 53.26
N ALA A 697 -15.25 -1.09 53.49
CA ALA A 697 -14.65 -1.08 54.83
C ALA A 697 -15.38 -0.12 55.77
N PHE A 698 -15.70 1.09 55.33
CA PHE A 698 -16.48 2.04 56.13
C PHE A 698 -17.93 1.58 56.32
N THR A 699 -18.54 0.99 55.28
CA THR A 699 -19.90 0.44 55.38
C THR A 699 -19.99 -0.65 56.44
N LEU A 700 -19.08 -1.63 56.40
CA LEU A 700 -19.03 -2.71 57.40
C LEU A 700 -18.75 -2.15 58.79
N SER A 701 -17.90 -1.12 58.90
CA SER A 701 -17.63 -0.44 60.17
C SER A 701 -18.90 0.23 60.73
N PHE A 702 -19.69 0.89 59.89
CA PHE A 702 -20.96 1.50 60.29
C PHE A 702 -22.03 0.46 60.60
N SER A 703 -22.10 -0.66 59.88
CA SER A 703 -23.00 -1.78 60.21
C SER A 703 -22.73 -2.39 61.60
N ILE A 704 -21.49 -2.37 62.06
CA ILE A 704 -21.13 -2.84 63.41
C ILE A 704 -21.46 -1.77 64.47
N LEU A 705 -21.04 -0.53 64.23
CA LEU A 705 -21.17 0.56 65.21
C LEU A 705 -22.63 1.03 65.38
N LEU A 706 -23.40 1.03 64.29
CA LEU A 706 -24.78 1.53 64.21
C LEU A 706 -25.78 0.38 63.99
N HIS A 707 -25.56 -0.77 64.64
CA HIS A 707 -26.42 -1.95 64.51
C HIS A 707 -27.89 -1.72 64.91
N ASN A 708 -28.17 -0.70 65.73
CA ASN A 708 -29.52 -0.34 66.18
C ASN A 708 -30.28 0.54 65.17
N GLU A 709 -29.60 1.03 64.13
CA GLU A 709 -30.22 1.88 63.09
C GLU A 709 -30.77 1.03 61.94
N ALA A 710 -32.03 1.29 61.56
CA ALA A 710 -32.68 0.60 60.45
C ALA A 710 -31.93 0.79 59.12
N ALA A 711 -31.23 1.92 58.96
CA ALA A 711 -30.42 2.22 57.77
C ALA A 711 -29.22 1.28 57.60
N PHE A 712 -28.72 0.67 58.69
CA PHE A 712 -27.56 -0.21 58.70
C PHE A 712 -27.89 -1.65 59.10
N ALA A 713 -29.18 -1.99 59.22
CA ALA A 713 -29.65 -3.33 59.59
C ALA A 713 -29.19 -4.43 58.62
N ASN A 714 -29.11 -4.13 57.32
CA ASN A 714 -28.59 -5.04 56.30
C ASN A 714 -27.37 -4.43 55.61
N ALA A 715 -26.37 -5.26 55.29
CA ALA A 715 -25.17 -4.80 54.58
C ALA A 715 -25.49 -4.09 53.25
N TYR A 716 -26.52 -4.54 52.53
CA TYR A 716 -26.97 -3.89 51.30
C TYR A 716 -27.54 -2.47 51.53
N GLN A 717 -28.39 -2.30 52.55
CA GLN A 717 -28.94 -0.98 52.94
C GLN A 717 -27.83 -0.07 53.49
N GLY A 718 -26.87 -0.66 54.22
CA GLY A 718 -25.68 0.04 54.68
C GLY A 718 -24.86 0.59 53.52
N ILE A 719 -24.60 -0.21 52.46
CA ILE A 719 -23.85 0.24 51.27
C ILE A 719 -24.55 1.42 50.60
N ILE A 720 -25.88 1.34 50.40
CA ILE A 720 -26.66 2.43 49.81
C ILE A 720 -26.56 3.68 50.69
N THR A 721 -26.75 3.53 52.00
CA THR A 721 -26.66 4.65 52.95
C THR A 721 -25.26 5.26 52.94
N THR A 722 -24.19 4.46 52.86
CA THR A 722 -22.81 4.96 52.77
C THR A 722 -22.54 5.69 51.45
N ILE A 723 -23.10 5.25 50.33
CA ILE A 723 -23.01 5.98 49.05
C ILE A 723 -23.77 7.31 49.13
N VAL A 724 -24.95 7.35 49.75
CA VAL A 724 -25.72 8.59 49.97
C VAL A 724 -24.98 9.53 50.95
N MET A 725 -24.28 8.99 51.95
CA MET A 725 -23.39 9.79 52.80
C MET A 725 -22.19 10.37 52.03
N MET A 726 -21.69 9.66 51.00
CA MET A 726 -20.61 10.15 50.14
C MET A 726 -21.07 11.31 49.23
N THR A 727 -22.33 11.33 48.79
CA THR A 727 -22.89 12.45 48.00
C THR A 727 -23.19 13.69 48.87
N GLY A 728 -23.23 13.53 50.19
CA GLY A 728 -23.46 14.62 51.16
C GLY A 728 -24.92 14.90 51.47
N GLU A 729 -25.84 14.00 51.11
CA GLU A 729 -27.30 14.19 51.21
C GLU A 729 -27.93 13.69 52.52
N LEU A 730 -27.14 13.40 53.57
CA LEU A 730 -27.73 12.87 54.80
C LEU A 730 -28.24 13.99 55.72
N ASP A 731 -29.53 13.96 56.09
CA ASP A 731 -30.06 14.77 57.19
C ASP A 731 -29.49 14.27 58.52
N TYR A 732 -28.61 15.07 59.12
CA TYR A 732 -27.85 14.73 60.33
C TYR A 732 -28.61 15.04 61.63
N ASN A 733 -29.56 15.97 61.59
CA ASN A 733 -30.16 16.55 62.79
C ASN A 733 -31.02 15.56 63.59
N ASP A 734 -31.76 14.67 62.91
CA ASP A 734 -32.66 13.73 63.60
C ASP A 734 -31.93 12.47 64.11
N LYS A 735 -30.70 12.20 63.67
CA LYS A 735 -29.96 10.95 63.95
C LYS A 735 -28.95 11.04 65.08
N PHE A 736 -28.34 12.21 65.29
CA PHE A 736 -27.36 12.42 66.36
C PHE A 736 -27.94 13.12 67.59
N PHE A 737 -29.05 13.85 67.42
CA PHE A 737 -29.59 14.72 68.47
C PHE A 737 -30.94 14.27 69.05
N ASP A 738 -31.65 13.30 68.46
CA ASP A 738 -32.89 12.76 69.03
C ASP A 738 -32.98 11.20 69.12
N GLN A 739 -33.47 10.76 70.27
CA GLN A 739 -33.94 9.44 70.73
C GLN A 739 -33.11 8.14 70.56
N TYR A 740 -32.05 8.05 69.77
CA TYR A 740 -31.21 6.84 69.73
C TYR A 740 -29.87 7.01 70.45
N LYS A 741 -29.68 6.24 71.54
CA LYS A 741 -28.46 6.27 72.35
C LYS A 741 -27.35 5.53 71.61
N ILE A 742 -26.42 6.26 70.98
CA ILE A 742 -25.24 5.67 70.34
C ILE A 742 -24.45 4.85 71.38
N THR A 743 -24.25 3.56 71.12
CA THR A 743 -23.63 2.62 72.06
C THR A 743 -22.16 2.95 72.35
N TYR A 744 -21.46 3.52 71.35
CA TYR A 744 -20.05 3.91 71.43
C TYR A 744 -19.83 5.32 70.83
N PRO A 745 -20.08 6.41 71.58
CA PRO A 745 -20.10 7.77 71.03
C PRO A 745 -18.73 8.20 70.48
N GLY A 746 -17.63 7.96 71.20
CA GLY A 746 -16.30 8.41 70.76
C GLY A 746 -15.77 7.71 69.51
N THR A 747 -15.87 6.37 69.40
CA THR A 747 -15.35 5.65 68.22
C THR A 747 -16.19 5.91 66.98
N THR A 748 -17.50 6.06 67.15
CA THR A 748 -18.44 6.38 66.07
C THR A 748 -18.15 7.78 65.50
N GLU A 749 -17.95 8.78 66.35
CA GLU A 749 -17.59 10.14 65.93
C GLU A 749 -16.25 10.19 65.19
N VAL A 750 -15.22 9.47 65.66
CA VAL A 750 -13.90 9.45 65.02
C VAL A 750 -13.93 8.76 63.64
N ILE A 751 -14.59 7.60 63.54
CA ILE A 751 -14.69 6.87 62.26
C ILE A 751 -15.56 7.66 61.27
N PHE A 752 -16.59 8.33 61.76
CA PHE A 752 -17.44 9.20 60.95
C PHE A 752 -16.66 10.44 60.46
N PHE A 753 -15.88 11.10 61.33
CA PHE A 753 -15.02 12.21 60.94
C PHE A 753 -13.97 11.77 59.90
N ALA A 754 -13.34 10.61 60.10
CA ALA A 754 -12.40 10.04 59.14
C ALA A 754 -13.06 9.74 57.78
N PHE A 755 -14.31 9.26 57.79
CA PHE A 755 -15.11 9.03 56.58
C PHE A 755 -15.39 10.36 55.84
N LEU A 756 -15.82 11.41 56.54
CA LEU A 756 -16.06 12.72 55.93
C LEU A 756 -14.79 13.30 55.29
N LEU A 757 -13.64 13.20 55.98
CA LEU A 757 -12.38 13.71 55.45
C LEU A 757 -11.91 12.91 54.24
N LEU A 758 -11.80 11.58 54.36
CA LEU A 758 -11.19 10.74 53.34
C LEU A 758 -12.11 10.48 52.14
N VAL A 759 -13.40 10.26 52.39
CA VAL A 759 -14.37 9.86 51.36
C VAL A 759 -15.15 11.08 50.87
N SER A 760 -15.74 11.89 51.76
CA SER A 760 -16.58 13.01 51.30
C SER A 760 -15.75 14.20 50.79
N ILE A 761 -14.60 14.52 51.40
CA ILE A 761 -13.78 15.68 50.99
C ILE A 761 -12.68 15.28 50.02
N VAL A 762 -11.80 14.36 50.40
CA VAL A 762 -10.62 14.00 49.59
C VAL A 762 -11.04 13.26 48.31
N LEU A 763 -11.85 12.21 48.42
CA LEU A 763 -12.24 11.40 47.26
C LEU A 763 -13.12 12.18 46.28
N MET A 764 -14.12 12.94 46.76
CA MET A 764 -15.00 13.74 45.90
C MET A 764 -14.21 14.81 45.13
N ASN A 765 -13.33 15.56 45.82
CA ASN A 765 -12.52 16.61 45.17
C ASN A 765 -11.49 16.02 44.20
N LEU A 766 -10.90 14.87 44.51
CA LEU A 766 -10.00 14.17 43.59
C LEU A 766 -10.74 13.71 42.33
N MET A 767 -11.96 13.18 42.49
CA MET A 767 -12.80 12.72 41.37
C MET A 767 -13.17 13.87 40.43
N VAL A 768 -13.58 15.03 40.98
CA VAL A 768 -13.84 16.24 40.19
C VAL A 768 -12.56 16.73 39.49
N GLY A 769 -11.41 16.72 40.19
CA GLY A 769 -10.13 17.12 39.63
C GLY A 769 -9.68 16.28 38.42
N LEU A 770 -9.81 14.95 38.51
CA LEU A 770 -9.51 14.05 37.39
C LEU A 770 -10.48 14.25 36.22
N ALA A 771 -11.78 14.33 36.51
CA ALA A 771 -12.80 14.55 35.48
C ALA A 771 -12.57 15.86 34.71
N VAL A 772 -12.20 16.95 35.41
CA VAL A 772 -11.89 18.25 34.77
C VAL A 772 -10.66 18.14 33.88
N ASN A 773 -9.61 17.45 34.31
CA ASN A 773 -8.41 17.26 33.50
C ASN A 773 -8.70 16.44 32.23
N ASP A 774 -9.47 15.37 32.34
CA ASP A 774 -9.89 14.54 31.20
C ASP A 774 -10.78 15.32 30.23
N ILE A 775 -11.70 16.14 30.75
CA ILE A 775 -12.53 17.07 29.98
C ILE A 775 -11.65 18.08 29.21
N GLN A 776 -10.65 18.68 29.85
CA GLN A 776 -9.76 19.63 29.20
C GLN A 776 -8.90 18.96 28.12
N GLY A 777 -8.45 17.73 28.33
CA GLY A 777 -7.76 16.92 27.34
C GLY A 777 -8.62 16.67 26.10
N LEU A 778 -9.86 16.23 26.30
CA LEU A 778 -10.85 15.99 25.23
C LEU A 778 -11.25 17.27 24.50
N GLN A 779 -11.30 18.42 25.18
CA GLN A 779 -11.59 19.70 24.52
C GLN A 779 -10.45 20.15 23.59
N LYS A 780 -9.20 19.81 23.87
CA LYS A 780 -8.06 20.12 22.99
C LYS A 780 -8.10 19.27 21.71
N SER A 781 -8.50 18.00 21.79
CA SER A 781 -8.66 17.09 20.63
C SER A 781 -10.03 17.17 19.96
N ALA A 782 -11.00 17.84 20.59
CA ALA A 782 -12.40 18.01 20.21
C ALA A 782 -12.65 18.19 18.72
N ARG A 783 -11.94 19.13 18.11
CA ARG A 783 -12.11 19.47 16.70
C ARG A 783 -11.79 18.26 15.83
N LEU A 784 -10.65 17.63 16.05
CA LEU A 784 -10.20 16.48 15.26
C LEU A 784 -11.13 15.28 15.46
N GLU A 785 -11.51 15.00 16.70
CA GLU A 785 -12.41 13.90 17.02
C GLU A 785 -13.82 14.09 16.43
N ARG A 786 -14.30 15.34 16.40
CA ARG A 786 -15.54 15.70 15.69
C ARG A 786 -15.46 15.35 14.20
N LEU A 787 -14.35 15.65 13.52
CA LEU A 787 -14.17 15.31 12.10
C LEU A 787 -14.09 13.80 11.89
N VAL A 788 -13.40 13.08 12.76
CA VAL A 788 -13.31 11.61 12.73
C VAL A 788 -14.69 10.98 12.87
N ARG A 789 -15.47 11.40 13.87
CA ARG A 789 -16.85 10.91 14.06
C ARG A 789 -17.74 11.22 12.86
N LEU A 790 -17.66 12.45 12.35
CA LEU A 790 -18.43 12.84 11.18
C LEU A 790 -18.06 11.97 9.97
N THR A 791 -16.78 11.68 9.77
CA THR A 791 -16.30 10.79 8.69
C THR A 791 -16.85 9.38 8.85
N MET A 792 -16.75 8.79 10.05
CA MET A 792 -17.25 7.44 10.32
C MET A 792 -18.78 7.34 10.18
N LEU A 793 -19.51 8.37 10.61
CA LEU A 793 -20.95 8.45 10.46
C LEU A 793 -21.34 8.55 8.99
N VAL A 794 -20.70 9.46 8.25
CA VAL A 794 -20.95 9.66 6.82
C VAL A 794 -20.63 8.40 6.02
N SER A 795 -19.48 7.75 6.27
CA SER A 795 -19.13 6.49 5.60
C SER A 795 -20.14 5.38 5.90
N HIS A 796 -20.55 5.23 7.16
CA HIS A 796 -21.53 4.21 7.53
C HIS A 796 -22.89 4.42 6.83
N VAL A 797 -23.38 5.66 6.78
CA VAL A 797 -24.64 5.96 6.08
C VAL A 797 -24.47 5.78 4.56
N GLU A 798 -23.33 6.14 4.00
CA GLU A 798 -23.00 5.89 2.60
C GLU A 798 -23.03 4.39 2.28
N ASN A 799 -22.32 3.56 3.05
CA ASN A 799 -22.30 2.11 2.84
C ASN A 799 -23.70 1.49 2.89
N ILE A 800 -24.61 2.00 3.75
CA ILE A 800 -26.01 1.55 3.78
C ILE A 800 -26.73 1.97 2.50
N LEU A 801 -26.63 3.24 2.09
CA LEU A 801 -27.33 3.79 0.92
C LEU A 801 -26.88 3.15 -0.41
N PHE A 802 -25.62 2.71 -0.50
CA PHE A 802 -25.06 2.04 -1.68
C PHE A 802 -24.98 0.52 -1.55
N SER A 803 -25.52 -0.07 -0.47
CA SER A 803 -25.59 -1.51 -0.32
C SER A 803 -26.62 -2.14 -1.28
N GLY A 804 -26.36 -3.37 -1.73
CA GLY A 804 -27.27 -4.12 -2.61
C GLY A 804 -28.62 -4.50 -1.96
N TRP A 805 -28.80 -4.24 -0.66
CA TRP A 805 -30.06 -4.51 0.03
C TRP A 805 -31.18 -3.54 -0.41
N LEU A 806 -30.82 -2.31 -0.78
CA LEU A 806 -31.78 -1.34 -1.32
C LEU A 806 -32.31 -1.71 -2.72
N ASN A 807 -31.86 -2.81 -3.32
CA ASN A 807 -32.36 -3.30 -4.62
C ASN A 807 -33.81 -3.78 -4.58
N PHE A 808 -34.41 -3.96 -3.38
CA PHE A 808 -35.84 -4.22 -3.24
C PHE A 808 -36.71 -2.99 -3.53
N LEU A 809 -36.15 -1.77 -3.44
CA LEU A 809 -36.86 -0.54 -3.77
C LEU A 809 -36.93 -0.32 -5.29
N PRO A 810 -37.98 0.36 -5.81
CA PRO A 810 -38.07 0.68 -7.22
C PRO A 810 -36.82 1.42 -7.71
N GLU A 811 -36.23 1.02 -8.84
CA GLU A 811 -34.96 1.58 -9.35
C GLU A 811 -34.97 3.11 -9.46
N LYS A 812 -36.12 3.72 -9.78
CA LYS A 812 -36.28 5.17 -9.87
C LYS A 812 -36.08 5.86 -8.52
N VAL A 813 -36.59 5.27 -7.44
CA VAL A 813 -36.44 5.78 -6.07
C VAL A 813 -35.00 5.57 -5.60
N LEU A 814 -34.41 4.41 -5.92
CA LEU A 814 -33.02 4.11 -5.58
C LEU A 814 -32.05 5.08 -6.24
N LYS A 815 -32.17 5.29 -7.56
CA LYS A 815 -31.36 6.26 -8.31
C LYS A 815 -31.57 7.69 -7.79
N PHE A 816 -32.79 8.06 -7.41
CA PHE A 816 -33.06 9.37 -6.81
C PHE A 816 -32.34 9.55 -5.46
N ILE A 817 -32.45 8.56 -4.56
CA ILE A 817 -31.80 8.57 -3.24
C ILE A 817 -30.27 8.62 -3.39
N GLN A 818 -29.72 7.79 -4.29
CA GLN A 818 -28.28 7.74 -4.56
C GLN A 818 -27.78 9.05 -5.16
N ASN A 819 -28.44 9.59 -6.20
CA ASN A 819 -28.05 10.86 -6.81
C ASN A 819 -28.13 12.05 -5.84
N GLU A 820 -29.04 12.02 -4.87
CA GLU A 820 -29.12 13.02 -3.80
C GLU A 820 -28.03 12.86 -2.72
N ALA A 821 -27.50 11.64 -2.53
CA ALA A 821 -26.51 11.33 -1.50
C ALA A 821 -25.05 11.57 -1.95
N VAL A 822 -24.76 11.40 -3.24
CA VAL A 822 -23.45 11.65 -3.85
C VAL A 822 -23.18 13.17 -3.88
N VAL A 823 -21.99 13.60 -3.44
CA VAL A 823 -21.59 15.02 -3.56
C VAL A 823 -21.28 15.37 -5.01
N VAL A 824 -20.76 14.39 -5.74
CA VAL A 824 -20.26 14.51 -7.10
C VAL A 824 -21.06 13.62 -8.07
N PRO A 825 -22.27 14.04 -8.51
CA PRO A 825 -23.17 13.20 -9.29
C PRO A 825 -22.72 12.95 -10.75
N SER A 826 -21.70 13.68 -11.25
CA SER A 826 -21.16 13.49 -12.60
C SER A 826 -19.67 13.88 -12.68
N CYS A 827 -18.95 13.34 -13.67
CA CYS A 827 -17.53 13.60 -13.97
C CYS A 827 -17.16 15.09 -14.18
N TYR A 828 -18.15 15.96 -14.42
CA TYR A 828 -17.95 17.39 -14.71
C TYR A 828 -18.13 18.31 -13.49
N HIS A 829 -18.62 17.81 -12.35
CA HIS A 829 -18.92 18.62 -11.14
C HIS A 829 -17.92 18.43 -9.99
N TRP A 830 -16.69 17.99 -10.29
CA TRP A 830 -15.67 17.69 -9.27
C TRP A 830 -14.99 18.94 -8.70
N VAL A 831 -15.37 20.10 -9.23
CA VAL A 831 -14.74 21.39 -8.99
C VAL A 831 -15.74 22.31 -8.31
N LEU A 832 -15.35 22.84 -7.16
CA LEU A 832 -16.11 23.86 -6.44
C LEU A 832 -15.42 25.21 -6.55
N TYR A 833 -16.15 26.18 -7.10
CA TYR A 833 -15.74 27.58 -7.13
C TYR A 833 -16.32 28.31 -5.93
N LEU A 834 -15.46 29.00 -5.18
CA LEU A 834 -15.79 29.76 -3.98
C LEU A 834 -15.34 31.20 -4.14
N ARG A 835 -16.18 32.14 -3.71
CA ARG A 835 -15.83 33.56 -3.64
C ARG A 835 -15.57 33.94 -2.18
N PRO A 836 -14.31 33.99 -1.71
CA PRO A 836 -13.96 34.24 -0.31
C PRO A 836 -14.47 35.59 0.20
N ASN A 837 -14.61 36.58 -0.70
CA ASN A 837 -15.01 37.94 -0.36
C ASN A 837 -16.52 38.21 -0.52
N ASP A 838 -17.31 37.29 -1.08
CA ASP A 838 -18.76 37.48 -1.24
C ASP A 838 -19.52 37.01 0.02
N PRO A 839 -20.17 37.90 0.79
CA PRO A 839 -20.93 37.51 1.99
C PRO A 839 -22.17 36.66 1.68
N ARG A 840 -22.58 36.57 0.41
CA ARG A 840 -23.74 35.77 -0.03
C ARG A 840 -23.40 34.28 -0.21
N ASP A 841 -22.12 33.94 -0.38
CA ASP A 841 -21.70 32.54 -0.52
C ASP A 841 -21.59 31.86 0.85
N LYS A 842 -22.67 31.20 1.27
CA LYS A 842 -22.76 30.46 2.54
C LYS A 842 -22.57 28.94 2.38
N ARG A 843 -22.08 28.48 1.23
CA ARG A 843 -21.95 27.04 0.93
C ARG A 843 -20.94 26.34 1.86
N ILE A 844 -19.86 27.04 2.21
CA ILE A 844 -18.80 26.55 3.10
C ILE A 844 -18.53 27.58 4.21
N PRO A 845 -18.23 27.14 5.45
CA PRO A 845 -17.80 28.02 6.53
C PRO A 845 -16.58 28.87 6.19
N LYS A 846 -16.62 30.16 6.56
CA LYS A 846 -15.54 31.13 6.29
C LYS A 846 -14.18 30.72 6.86
N GLU A 847 -14.15 29.99 7.98
CA GLU A 847 -12.91 29.45 8.57
C GLU A 847 -12.16 28.50 7.60
N ILE A 848 -12.90 27.64 6.89
CA ILE A 848 -12.32 26.67 5.96
C ILE A 848 -11.80 27.40 4.72
N VAL A 849 -12.56 28.39 4.24
CA VAL A 849 -12.16 29.26 3.13
C VAL A 849 -10.90 30.06 3.47
N ALA A 850 -10.80 30.58 4.69
CA ALA A 850 -9.61 31.28 5.18
C ALA A 850 -8.39 30.35 5.21
N LYS A 851 -8.52 29.12 5.71
CA LYS A 851 -7.46 28.10 5.67
C LYS A 851 -7.02 27.77 4.24
N ALA A 852 -7.96 27.54 3.33
CA ALA A 852 -7.66 27.30 1.92
C ALA A 852 -6.87 28.48 1.32
N SER A 853 -7.30 29.72 1.57
CA SER A 853 -6.60 30.92 1.12
C SER A 853 -5.18 31.05 1.69
N TYR A 854 -4.96 30.60 2.93
CA TYR A 854 -3.65 30.59 3.58
C TYR A 854 -2.68 29.61 2.92
N ILE A 855 -3.13 28.37 2.64
CA ILE A 855 -2.31 27.36 1.95
C ILE A 855 -1.84 27.89 0.59
N ILE A 856 -2.75 28.51 -0.18
CA ILE A 856 -2.39 29.06 -1.48
C ILE A 856 -1.35 30.20 -1.35
N LYS A 857 -1.52 31.09 -0.37
CA LYS A 857 -0.54 32.16 -0.07
C LYS A 857 0.83 31.58 0.32
N ALA A 858 0.85 30.54 1.14
CA ALA A 858 2.08 29.86 1.56
C ALA A 858 2.79 29.20 0.37
N ARG A 859 2.04 28.58 -0.56
CA ARG A 859 2.59 27.99 -1.79
C ARG A 859 3.23 29.04 -2.71
N ARG A 860 2.58 30.20 -2.94
CA ARG A 860 3.17 31.30 -3.74
C ARG A 860 4.49 31.83 -3.16
N LYS A 861 4.64 31.90 -1.83
CA LYS A 861 5.91 32.31 -1.19
C LYS A 861 7.07 31.34 -1.46
N LYS A 862 6.78 30.07 -1.74
CA LYS A 862 7.78 29.04 -2.07
C LYS A 862 8.19 29.05 -3.54
N ILE A 863 7.34 29.57 -4.44
CA ILE A 863 7.67 29.74 -5.85
C ILE A 863 8.65 30.92 -5.94
N PRO A 864 9.91 30.75 -6.40
CA PRO A 864 10.78 31.89 -6.66
C PRO A 864 10.06 32.76 -7.69
N THR A 865 9.88 34.05 -7.36
CA THR A 865 9.28 35.05 -8.25
C THR A 865 9.78 34.84 -9.67
N SER A 866 8.87 34.85 -10.64
CA SER A 866 9.16 34.59 -12.06
C SER A 866 10.40 35.34 -12.58
N LYS A 867 10.74 36.50 -12.01
CA LYS A 867 12.03 37.21 -12.18
C LYS A 867 13.27 36.33 -12.05
N LYS A 868 13.37 35.43 -11.05
CA LYS A 868 14.54 34.54 -10.86
C LYS A 868 14.61 33.40 -11.87
N LEU A 869 13.46 32.89 -12.30
CA LEU A 869 13.36 31.76 -13.23
C LEU A 869 13.53 32.25 -14.68
N LEU A 870 12.96 33.42 -15.00
CA LEU A 870 13.18 34.14 -16.24
C LEU A 870 14.65 34.59 -16.37
N ASN A 871 15.26 35.13 -15.31
CA ASN A 871 16.70 35.47 -15.34
C ASN A 871 17.60 34.23 -15.47
N ARG A 872 17.18 33.07 -14.96
CA ARG A 872 17.88 31.79 -15.17
C ARG A 872 17.75 31.29 -16.61
N ILE A 873 16.55 31.40 -17.18
CA ILE A 873 16.29 31.04 -18.58
C ILE A 873 17.03 31.98 -19.53
N ILE A 874 17.04 33.29 -19.24
CA ILE A 874 17.79 34.29 -20.01
C ILE A 874 19.29 34.06 -19.88
N SER A 875 19.81 33.70 -18.69
CA SER A 875 21.23 33.35 -18.53
C SER A 875 21.61 32.03 -19.21
N ASP A 876 20.71 31.04 -19.21
CA ASP A 876 20.93 29.75 -19.88
C ASP A 876 20.81 29.87 -21.40
N TYR A 877 20.00 30.81 -21.91
CA TYR A 877 19.91 31.13 -23.33
C TYR A 877 21.09 31.98 -23.81
N SER A 878 21.59 32.93 -23.02
CA SER A 878 22.73 33.78 -23.43
C SER A 878 24.06 33.03 -23.44
N TYR A 879 24.17 31.89 -22.75
CA TYR A 879 25.38 31.08 -22.70
C TYR A 879 25.45 29.96 -23.76
N LYS A 880 24.35 29.66 -24.47
CA LYS A 880 24.28 28.55 -25.44
C LYS A 880 24.34 28.96 -26.91
N THR A 881 24.35 30.25 -27.23
CA THR A 881 24.42 30.75 -28.62
C THR A 881 25.83 31.05 -29.13
N THR A 882 26.87 30.79 -28.34
CA THR A 882 28.27 30.84 -28.78
C THR A 882 28.89 29.47 -28.54
N ASP A 883 28.66 28.53 -29.47
CA ASP A 883 29.69 27.61 -29.98
C ASP A 883 29.08 26.47 -30.82
N THR A 884 29.56 26.38 -32.07
CA THR A 884 29.69 25.16 -32.91
C THR A 884 28.44 24.39 -33.38
N TYR A 885 27.98 24.67 -34.61
CA TYR A 885 28.11 23.81 -35.82
C TYR A 885 27.13 24.28 -36.91
N PRO A 886 27.59 24.47 -38.17
CA PRO A 886 26.73 24.64 -39.33
C PRO A 886 26.37 23.25 -39.88
N ASP A 887 25.09 23.02 -40.17
CA ASP A 887 24.60 22.38 -41.41
C ASP A 887 23.19 21.83 -41.23
N ARG A 888 22.38 22.09 -42.27
CA ARG A 888 21.02 21.57 -42.55
C ARG A 888 19.87 22.23 -41.80
N ILE A 889 19.42 23.38 -42.32
CA ILE A 889 18.02 23.56 -42.78
C ILE A 889 18.07 24.53 -43.97
N THR A 890 18.05 24.01 -45.19
CA THR A 890 17.57 24.75 -46.35
C THR A 890 16.06 24.56 -46.43
N ASP A 891 15.38 25.60 -46.90
CA ASP A 891 13.96 25.67 -47.25
C ASP A 891 13.07 26.25 -46.13
N ILE A 892 13.03 27.59 -46.06
CA ILE A 892 11.84 28.44 -46.02
C ILE A 892 12.33 29.86 -46.37
N GLU A 893 11.94 30.37 -47.53
CA GLU A 893 12.03 31.79 -47.86
C GLU A 893 11.02 32.54 -46.99
N ASP A 894 11.48 33.33 -46.01
CA ASP A 894 10.69 34.39 -45.38
C ASP A 894 11.63 35.54 -44.95
N ASP A 895 11.30 36.77 -45.36
CA ASP A 895 12.13 37.98 -45.33
C ASP A 895 12.73 38.32 -43.93
N PRO A 896 14.06 38.51 -43.80
CA PRO A 896 14.72 38.86 -42.53
C PRO A 896 14.33 40.24 -41.98
N SER A 897 13.76 41.12 -42.80
CA SER A 897 13.22 42.42 -42.35
C SER A 897 11.95 42.29 -41.51
N CYS A 898 11.13 41.25 -41.73
CA CYS A 898 9.88 41.05 -41.01
C CYS A 898 10.14 40.56 -39.57
N ILE A 899 11.14 39.69 -39.39
CA ILE A 899 11.56 39.19 -38.06
C ILE A 899 12.14 40.33 -37.23
N GLN A 900 13.01 41.16 -37.79
CA GLN A 900 13.59 42.31 -37.07
C GLN A 900 12.52 43.33 -36.67
N THR A 901 11.51 43.54 -37.51
CA THR A 901 10.38 44.45 -37.20
C THR A 901 9.50 43.88 -36.08
N THR A 902 9.34 42.56 -36.03
CA THR A 902 8.57 41.86 -34.98
C THR A 902 9.32 41.85 -33.66
N ILE A 903 10.65 41.67 -33.68
CA ILE A 903 11.52 41.79 -32.50
C ILE A 903 11.50 43.22 -31.96
N ASN A 904 11.60 44.23 -32.83
CA ASN A 904 11.54 45.63 -32.40
C ASN A 904 10.17 46.01 -31.82
N LYS A 905 9.07 45.42 -32.33
CA LYS A 905 7.74 45.57 -31.72
C LYS A 905 7.66 44.90 -30.34
N LEU A 906 8.21 43.69 -30.20
CA LEU A 906 8.23 42.98 -28.92
C LEU A 906 9.09 43.70 -27.86
N ILE A 907 10.18 44.35 -28.26
CA ILE A 907 10.99 45.18 -27.38
C ILE A 907 10.21 46.43 -26.95
N ALA A 908 9.55 47.11 -27.88
CA ALA A 908 8.72 48.28 -27.56
C ALA A 908 7.52 47.93 -26.64
N ASP A 909 6.91 46.75 -26.86
CA ASP A 909 5.83 46.25 -26.01
C ASP A 909 6.35 45.86 -24.61
N HIS A 910 7.57 45.33 -24.52
CA HIS A 910 8.23 45.05 -23.25
C HIS A 910 8.54 46.33 -22.47
N ASP A 911 9.11 47.35 -23.12
CA ASP A 911 9.43 48.62 -22.47
C ASP A 911 8.15 49.32 -21.97
N SER A 912 7.07 49.27 -22.76
CA SER A 912 5.75 49.78 -22.33
C SER A 912 5.17 49.01 -21.15
N LEU A 913 5.42 47.71 -21.04
CA LEU A 913 4.98 46.88 -19.91
C LEU A 913 5.83 47.14 -18.66
N GLU A 914 7.10 47.45 -18.82
CA GLU A 914 8.02 47.81 -17.74
C GLU A 914 7.64 49.15 -17.09
N ASP A 915 7.26 50.15 -17.90
CA ASP A 915 6.72 51.43 -17.41
C ASP A 915 5.38 51.25 -16.67
N GLN A 916 4.52 50.35 -17.16
CA GLN A 916 3.26 50.01 -16.46
C GLN A 916 3.51 49.27 -15.15
N LEU A 917 4.56 48.45 -15.06
CA LEU A 917 4.92 47.73 -13.85
C LEU A 917 5.51 48.68 -12.80
N ASN A 918 6.38 49.60 -13.21
CA ASN A 918 7.00 50.60 -12.33
C ASN A 918 5.94 51.56 -11.75
N THR A 919 4.98 51.99 -12.58
CA THR A 919 3.84 52.79 -12.10
C THR A 919 2.88 52.02 -11.19
N LEU A 920 2.85 50.68 -11.25
CA LEU A 920 2.11 49.83 -10.32
C LEU A 920 2.85 49.66 -8.99
N ASP A 921 4.17 49.45 -9.01
CA ASP A 921 5.01 49.37 -7.81
C ASP A 921 4.95 50.68 -7.01
N ASP A 922 4.99 51.84 -7.67
CA ASP A 922 4.80 53.15 -7.01
C ASP A 922 3.43 53.27 -6.31
N LYS A 923 2.37 52.69 -6.91
CA LYS A 923 1.02 52.68 -6.31
C LYS A 923 0.93 51.70 -5.13
N VAL A 924 1.63 50.58 -5.18
CA VAL A 924 1.71 49.61 -4.08
C VAL A 924 2.45 50.23 -2.90
N ASP A 925 3.59 50.88 -3.13
CA ASP A 925 4.35 51.61 -2.11
C ASP A 925 3.52 52.74 -1.46
N MET A 926 2.74 53.47 -2.27
CA MET A 926 1.81 54.47 -1.75
C MET A 926 0.73 53.84 -0.84
N SER A 927 0.23 52.65 -1.22
CA SER A 927 -0.78 51.93 -0.44
C SER A 927 -0.21 51.36 0.88
N GLU A 928 1.04 50.91 0.91
CA GLU A 928 1.71 50.46 2.15
C GLU A 928 1.98 51.62 3.11
N ARG A 929 2.33 52.81 2.59
CA ARG A 929 2.45 54.05 3.41
C ARG A 929 1.10 54.46 4.01
N ILE A 930 0.00 54.32 3.27
CA ILE A 930 -1.34 54.59 3.79
C ILE A 930 -1.72 53.56 4.86
N LEU A 931 -1.42 52.28 4.66
CA LEU A 931 -1.73 51.22 5.61
C LEU A 931 -0.96 51.39 6.92
N SER A 932 0.34 51.70 6.86
CA SER A 932 1.16 52.00 8.03
C SER A 932 0.68 53.25 8.78
N SER A 933 0.23 54.29 8.05
CA SER A 933 -0.41 55.46 8.65
C SER A 933 -1.73 55.13 9.36
N MET A 934 -2.56 54.25 8.77
CA MET A 934 -3.80 53.78 9.40
C MET A 934 -3.54 52.93 10.64
N ASP A 935 -2.53 52.05 10.60
CA ASP A 935 -2.13 51.23 11.76
C ASP A 935 -1.63 52.10 12.91
N GLN A 936 -0.86 53.15 12.61
CA GLN A 936 -0.41 54.11 13.63
C GLN A 936 -1.59 54.88 14.24
N LYS A 937 -2.57 55.30 13.44
CA LYS A 937 -3.80 55.93 13.93
C LYS A 937 -4.66 54.96 14.76
N MET A 938 -4.75 53.69 14.38
CA MET A 938 -5.47 52.68 15.16
C MET A 938 -4.80 52.43 16.52
N ARG A 939 -3.46 52.40 16.60
CA ARG A 939 -2.75 52.26 17.87
C ARG A 939 -3.05 53.39 18.85
N VAL A 940 -3.03 54.64 18.36
CA VAL A 940 -3.40 55.82 19.17
C VAL A 940 -4.86 55.72 19.62
N LEU A 941 -5.76 55.23 18.76
CA LEU A 941 -7.17 55.01 19.13
C LEU A 941 -7.31 53.92 20.19
N THR A 942 -6.55 52.83 20.11
CA THR A 942 -6.56 51.78 21.14
C THR A 942 -6.01 52.27 22.48
N GLU A 943 -4.94 53.07 22.47
CA GLU A 943 -4.36 53.65 23.69
C GLU A 943 -5.34 54.62 24.36
N THR A 944 -5.98 55.50 23.58
CA THR A 944 -7.01 56.41 24.11
C THR A 944 -8.23 55.66 24.66
N THR A 945 -8.70 54.59 23.98
CA THR A 945 -9.80 53.76 24.53
C THR A 945 -9.41 53.03 25.82
N ALA A 946 -8.16 52.58 25.94
CA ALA A 946 -7.65 51.97 27.16
C ALA A 946 -7.61 53.00 28.31
N GLU A 947 -7.23 54.24 28.02
CA GLU A 947 -7.19 55.32 29.02
C GLU A 947 -8.60 55.72 29.49
N TYR A 948 -9.57 55.84 28.58
CA TYR A 948 -10.97 56.05 28.93
C TYR A 948 -11.54 54.88 29.75
N SER A 949 -11.20 53.63 29.43
CA SER A 949 -11.63 52.47 30.21
C SER A 949 -11.10 52.50 31.65
N LYS A 950 -9.87 53.00 31.84
CA LYS A 950 -9.23 53.15 33.15
C LYS A 950 -9.88 54.28 33.96
N GLN A 951 -10.23 55.39 33.30
CA GLN A 951 -11.01 56.46 33.93
C GLN A 951 -12.39 55.98 34.36
N LEU A 952 -13.08 55.20 33.52
CA LEU A 952 -14.40 54.64 33.83
C LEU A 952 -14.34 53.75 35.08
N LYS A 953 -13.30 52.93 35.20
CA LYS A 953 -13.08 52.05 36.35
C LYS A 953 -12.84 52.84 37.64
N ASN A 954 -12.06 53.92 37.57
CA ASN A 954 -11.88 54.83 38.72
C ASN A 954 -13.20 55.51 39.13
N PHE A 955 -14.06 55.86 38.17
CA PHE A 955 -15.39 56.40 38.47
C PHE A 955 -16.30 55.34 39.12
N GLU A 956 -16.27 54.10 38.65
CA GLU A 956 -17.00 52.99 39.29
C GLU A 956 -16.53 52.75 40.73
N ASP A 957 -15.21 52.78 40.97
CA ASP A 957 -14.65 52.64 42.32
C ASP A 957 -15.05 53.80 43.25
N GLN A 958 -15.13 55.04 42.73
CA GLN A 958 -15.64 56.19 43.48
C GLN A 958 -17.14 56.06 43.81
N ILE A 959 -17.95 55.56 42.88
CA ILE A 959 -19.38 55.30 43.10
C ILE A 959 -19.58 54.21 44.15
N MET A 960 -18.80 53.13 44.09
CA MET A 960 -18.80 52.07 45.11
C MET A 960 -18.40 52.59 46.49
N GLY A 961 -17.41 53.49 46.56
CA GLY A 961 -17.04 54.19 47.79
C GLY A 961 -18.17 55.05 48.35
N LEU A 962 -18.86 55.82 47.49
CA LEU A 962 -20.02 56.64 47.87
C LEU A 962 -21.22 55.80 48.32
N GLN A 963 -21.46 54.64 47.69
CA GLN A 963 -22.50 53.70 48.13
C GLN A 963 -22.16 53.10 49.50
N GLY A 964 -20.87 52.81 49.75
CA GLY A 964 -20.39 52.37 51.06
C GLY A 964 -20.62 53.40 52.15
N THR A 965 -20.33 54.68 51.89
CA THR A 965 -20.59 55.76 52.87
C THR A 965 -22.07 56.07 53.04
N LEU A 966 -22.87 55.96 51.99
CA LEU A 966 -24.33 56.10 52.10
C LEU A 966 -24.92 54.98 52.96
N LYS A 967 -24.41 53.75 52.80
CA LYS A 967 -24.84 52.60 53.59
C LYS A 967 -24.49 52.76 55.07
N THR A 968 -23.28 53.21 55.40
CA THR A 968 -22.91 53.50 56.79
C THR A 968 -23.71 54.67 57.38
N PHE A 969 -24.07 55.67 56.58
CA PHE A 969 -24.93 56.77 57.02
C PHE A 969 -26.37 56.29 57.29
N VAL A 970 -26.91 55.42 56.44
CA VAL A 970 -28.23 54.79 56.64
C VAL A 970 -28.23 53.87 57.87
N ASP A 971 -27.17 53.08 58.07
CA ASP A 971 -27.04 52.22 59.24
C ASP A 971 -26.92 53.04 60.55
N ALA A 972 -26.21 54.18 60.51
CA ALA A 972 -26.13 55.14 61.62
C ALA A 972 -27.46 55.86 61.89
N PHE A 973 -28.22 56.19 60.84
CA PHE A 973 -29.55 56.81 60.96
C PHE A 973 -30.57 55.83 61.54
N ASN A 974 -30.52 54.57 61.12
CA ASN A 974 -31.38 53.50 61.65
C ASN A 974 -31.07 53.16 63.12
N THR A 975 -29.81 53.27 63.54
CA THR A 975 -29.45 53.12 64.97
C THR A 975 -29.95 54.30 65.81
N TYR A 976 -29.95 55.53 65.28
CA TYR A 976 -30.48 56.70 65.98
C TYR A 976 -32.01 56.69 66.14
N GLN A 977 -32.73 56.02 65.23
CA GLN A 977 -34.19 55.82 65.32
C GLN A 977 -34.61 54.70 66.29
N GLY A 978 -33.68 53.85 66.74
CA GLY A 978 -33.95 52.80 67.73
C GLY A 978 -33.88 53.26 69.18
N ASP A 979 -33.28 54.43 69.45
CA ASP A 979 -33.06 54.99 70.79
C ASP A 979 -33.98 56.20 71.12
N ALA A 980 -34.93 56.54 70.24
CA ALA A 980 -36.00 57.54 70.44
C ALA A 980 -37.37 56.87 70.36
#